data_AF-A0A327J0B4-F1
#
_entry.id   AF-A0A327J0B4-F1
#
_cell.length_a   1.000
_cell.length_b   1.000
_cell.length_c   1.000
_cell.angle_alpha   90.00
_cell.angle_beta   90.00
_cell.angle_gamma   90.00
#
_symmetry.space_group_name_H-M   'P 1'
#
loop_
_entity.id
_entity.type
_entity.pdbx_description
1 polymer ?
#
loop_
_entity_poly.entity_id
_entity_poly.type
_entity_poly.pdbx_seq_one_letter_code
_entity_poly.pdbx_strand_id
1 'polypeptide(L)'
;MFEFLFKKREQETARDVELNKVYEELKKAYPSDNIPEIRKKYLSMHIQKYGYLTYPFQKALDELTNEETLFALEEKWKQNNVFKDGKFHFKNNQISPLARHQEKTSDWFKHEGHDIKLLNLAALGNGNKSKEVGKFFDWLKQLLILPTGNMDNGIYNTTIYLIPFHPREFGCAYLPKSSEVSSKLKDDKIEELTGMSAKQQVQTFIEMAQLAGHPVIYDILPQTGRFSKFVLANPQVARWYDINELQKQLIAKVEEVAEFLSKDHDQDDIQIAKDVYIQRLQGSSGDLSPAFQELYNNFDGIMAEHKKTFSNSMLEKGYQIKIQKRVREIVAKVHNFKNDKKKLEESDITKQIDTIQELMNEGLWPAPGGAWCSAGVPIYDGMSECGGYPTFKHYDYKGDDVTAFANLDCQTPYYFVNLENGKFNEDVIELFINSMKQLQKDYNFDGFRVDHIDHIVDEVSERNGVPISYRAPRYVLNKLNTTMKKKIPYFATLAEYMLWDNFLKEYHQDMKFDLLWGNDIISQFDKTPERISEDNQNLTNYNIKFKKGNMLSILKTYNNQDGEFHCIDQYPAQLGENGALYKWFKYKFLPGGKYAQRPMLYVDGDESFTQGGTEYTIGEEVAMKRAENENFYTKFDAIDRFVKNNNIINNGEAQIIVDDEDGFSAWLITKEPMKTAYLIVSNHKYPTEKVMKTAATGESYKELVEGYPVFDKEIYIPSDYDLKNEYVLKDKDYEPQPMENMDSIHFEKLDPSEFRIYELIRG
;
A
#
# COMPACT_ATOMS: atom_id res chain seq x y z
N MET A 1 -12.37 -40.40 -26.11
CA MET A 1 -12.39 -39.29 -27.08
C MET A 1 -13.78 -38.69 -27.32
N PHE A 2 -14.89 -39.39 -27.01
CA PHE A 2 -16.26 -38.85 -27.10
C PHE A 2 -16.86 -38.29 -25.79
N GLU A 3 -16.26 -38.52 -24.62
CA GLU A 3 -16.71 -37.92 -23.33
C GLU A 3 -16.23 -36.48 -23.10
N PHE A 4 -15.33 -35.95 -23.95
CA PHE A 4 -14.85 -34.57 -23.85
C PHE A 4 -15.82 -33.53 -24.44
N LEU A 5 -16.82 -33.97 -25.21
CA LEU A 5 -17.76 -33.11 -25.94
C LEU A 5 -19.04 -32.75 -25.15
N PHE A 6 -19.28 -33.37 -23.98
CA PHE A 6 -20.52 -33.16 -23.21
C PHE A 6 -20.30 -32.91 -21.71
N LYS A 7 -19.22 -32.22 -21.32
CA LYS A 7 -19.30 -31.47 -20.05
C LYS A 7 -20.32 -30.35 -20.26
N LYS A 8 -21.54 -30.53 -19.72
CA LYS A 8 -22.47 -29.42 -19.50
C LYS A 8 -21.64 -28.29 -18.89
N ARG A 9 -21.48 -27.17 -19.63
CA ARG A 9 -21.10 -25.91 -19.01
C ARG A 9 -22.15 -25.71 -17.91
N GLU A 10 -21.75 -25.74 -16.65
CA GLU A 10 -22.57 -25.16 -15.60
C GLU A 10 -22.99 -23.79 -16.12
N GLN A 11 -24.29 -23.58 -16.29
CA GLN A 11 -24.79 -22.25 -16.61
C GLN A 11 -24.39 -21.40 -15.41
N GLU A 12 -23.38 -20.55 -15.58
CA GLU A 12 -23.08 -19.51 -14.60
C GLU A 12 -24.39 -18.76 -14.35
N THR A 13 -24.86 -18.78 -13.10
CA THR A 13 -25.96 -17.93 -12.69
C THR A 13 -25.59 -16.49 -12.99
N ALA A 14 -26.55 -15.72 -13.52
CA ALA A 14 -26.33 -14.31 -13.76
C ALA A 14 -26.14 -13.61 -12.40
N ARG A 15 -25.02 -12.89 -12.25
CA ARG A 15 -24.60 -12.26 -10.98
C ARG A 15 -25.60 -11.21 -10.50
N ASP A 16 -26.27 -10.53 -11.43
CA ASP A 16 -27.35 -9.61 -11.12
C ASP A 16 -28.51 -10.30 -10.38
N VAL A 17 -28.87 -11.55 -10.72
CA VAL A 17 -29.90 -12.32 -10.01
C VAL A 17 -29.47 -12.63 -8.58
N GLU A 18 -28.21 -13.00 -8.36
CA GLU A 18 -27.67 -13.27 -7.02
C GLU A 18 -27.63 -12.01 -6.17
N LEU A 19 -27.11 -10.91 -6.72
CA LEU A 19 -27.03 -9.63 -6.04
C LEU A 19 -28.42 -9.08 -5.71
N ASN A 20 -29.38 -9.19 -6.64
CA ASN A 20 -30.76 -8.77 -6.40
C ASN A 20 -31.41 -9.55 -5.26
N LYS A 21 -31.12 -10.86 -5.08
CA LYS A 21 -31.66 -11.61 -3.93
C LYS A 21 -31.15 -11.05 -2.61
N VAL A 22 -29.84 -10.81 -2.51
CA VAL A 22 -29.21 -10.19 -1.33
C VAL A 22 -29.83 -8.82 -1.08
N TYR A 23 -29.92 -8.00 -2.13
CA TYR A 23 -30.43 -6.64 -2.04
C TYR A 23 -31.90 -6.55 -1.63
N GLU A 24 -32.76 -7.46 -2.11
CA GLU A 24 -34.17 -7.54 -1.69
C GLU A 24 -34.30 -7.87 -0.19
N GLU A 25 -33.47 -8.76 0.36
CA GLU A 25 -33.47 -9.02 1.80
C GLU A 25 -33.02 -7.79 2.61
N LEU A 26 -32.02 -7.05 2.10
CA LEU A 26 -31.60 -5.79 2.71
C LEU A 26 -32.72 -4.74 2.67
N LYS A 27 -33.43 -4.59 1.55
CA LYS A 27 -34.55 -3.64 1.42
C LYS A 27 -35.74 -3.99 2.31
N LYS A 28 -36.01 -5.28 2.53
CA LYS A 28 -37.03 -5.72 3.49
C LYS A 28 -36.65 -5.36 4.92
N ALA A 29 -35.38 -5.57 5.29
CA ALA A 29 -34.88 -5.27 6.62
C ALA A 29 -34.75 -3.76 6.89
N TYR A 30 -34.45 -2.98 5.85
CA TYR A 30 -34.21 -1.54 5.90
C TYR A 30 -35.03 -0.79 4.83
N PRO A 31 -36.37 -0.70 5.01
CA PRO A 31 -37.25 -0.13 4.00
C PRO A 31 -37.15 1.40 3.94
N SER A 32 -37.14 1.95 2.73
CA SER A 32 -37.06 3.40 2.51
C SER A 32 -38.31 4.15 2.98
N ASP A 33 -39.43 3.47 3.21
CA ASP A 33 -40.66 4.05 3.76
C ASP A 33 -40.46 4.64 5.17
N ASN A 34 -39.43 4.19 5.89
CA ASN A 34 -39.06 4.73 7.20
C ASN A 34 -38.35 6.09 7.12
N ILE A 35 -37.95 6.54 5.93
CA ILE A 35 -37.21 7.78 5.72
C ILE A 35 -38.21 8.92 5.44
N PRO A 36 -38.15 10.05 6.17
CA PRO A 36 -38.98 11.21 5.87
C PRO A 36 -38.77 11.73 4.44
N GLU A 37 -39.84 12.13 3.74
CA GLU A 37 -39.78 12.58 2.34
C GLU A 37 -38.84 13.78 2.12
N ILE A 38 -38.78 14.71 3.09
CA ILE A 38 -37.85 15.84 3.01
C ILE A 38 -36.39 15.37 3.04
N ARG A 39 -36.10 14.29 3.77
CA ARG A 39 -34.77 13.70 3.87
C ARG A 39 -34.42 12.91 2.62
N LYS A 40 -35.37 12.15 2.06
CA LYS A 40 -35.19 11.52 0.73
C LYS A 40 -34.84 12.55 -0.33
N LYS A 41 -35.61 13.65 -0.40
CA LYS A 41 -35.37 14.74 -1.34
C LYS A 41 -33.98 15.36 -1.14
N TYR A 42 -33.58 15.61 0.11
CA TYR A 42 -32.25 16.13 0.42
C TYR A 42 -31.15 15.20 -0.10
N LEU A 43 -31.22 13.90 0.21
CA LEU A 43 -30.24 12.90 -0.19
C LEU A 43 -30.18 12.80 -1.72
N SER A 44 -31.31 12.60 -2.40
CA SER A 44 -31.36 12.51 -3.86
C SER A 44 -30.82 13.76 -4.54
N MET A 45 -31.19 14.96 -4.09
CA MET A 45 -30.67 16.21 -4.67
C MET A 45 -29.15 16.33 -4.53
N HIS A 46 -28.58 15.92 -3.39
CA HIS A 46 -27.13 15.99 -3.17
C HIS A 46 -26.38 14.97 -4.05
N ILE A 47 -26.85 13.71 -4.11
CA ILE A 47 -26.24 12.69 -4.97
C ILE A 47 -26.38 13.08 -6.45
N GLN A 48 -27.51 13.65 -6.87
CA GLN A 48 -27.70 14.10 -8.25
C GLN A 48 -26.81 15.29 -8.61
N LYS A 49 -26.54 16.20 -7.67
CA LYS A 49 -25.65 17.36 -7.89
C LYS A 49 -24.18 16.95 -7.95
N TYR A 50 -23.73 16.14 -7.01
CA TYR A 50 -22.30 15.88 -6.80
C TYR A 50 -21.84 14.49 -7.21
N GLY A 51 -22.76 13.54 -7.41
CA GLY A 51 -22.47 12.12 -7.62
C GLY A 51 -22.32 11.32 -6.34
N TYR A 52 -22.19 11.97 -5.18
CA TYR A 52 -21.97 11.37 -3.87
C TYR A 52 -22.47 12.30 -2.76
N LEU A 53 -22.52 11.79 -1.52
CA LEU A 53 -22.89 12.61 -0.37
C LEU A 53 -21.63 13.30 0.17
N THR A 54 -21.58 14.63 0.09
CA THR A 54 -20.42 15.46 0.52
C THR A 54 -20.34 15.58 2.05
N TYR A 55 -20.16 14.44 2.72
CA TYR A 55 -20.04 14.28 4.17
C TYR A 55 -18.64 13.72 4.51
N PRO A 56 -17.99 14.21 5.59
CA PRO A 56 -16.88 13.48 6.17
C PRO A 56 -17.39 12.15 6.74
N PHE A 57 -16.52 11.13 6.76
CA PHE A 57 -16.96 9.78 7.11
C PHE A 57 -17.48 9.66 8.55
N GLN A 58 -16.90 10.37 9.51
CA GLN A 58 -17.40 10.39 10.88
C GLN A 58 -18.85 10.89 10.96
N LYS A 59 -19.19 11.94 10.21
CA LYS A 59 -20.58 12.43 10.11
C LYS A 59 -21.50 11.39 9.48
N ALA A 60 -21.04 10.68 8.45
CA ALA A 60 -21.82 9.60 7.84
C ALA A 60 -22.11 8.46 8.83
N LEU A 61 -21.13 8.11 9.67
CA LEU A 61 -21.31 7.11 10.72
C LEU A 61 -22.33 7.53 11.78
N ASP A 62 -22.32 8.82 12.16
CA ASP A 62 -23.18 9.35 13.22
C ASP A 62 -24.61 9.68 12.76
N GLU A 63 -24.77 10.18 11.54
CA GLU A 63 -26.05 10.70 11.06
C GLU A 63 -26.85 9.69 10.22
N LEU A 64 -26.18 8.84 9.41
CA LEU A 64 -26.89 8.00 8.45
C LEU A 64 -27.39 6.70 9.09
N THR A 65 -28.67 6.45 8.90
CA THR A 65 -29.31 5.16 9.12
C THR A 65 -28.99 4.19 7.98
N ASN A 66 -29.24 2.89 8.21
CA ASN A 66 -29.04 1.85 7.19
C ASN A 66 -30.02 2.04 6.03
N GLU A 67 -31.26 2.45 6.33
CA GLU A 67 -32.30 2.80 5.37
C GLU A 67 -31.86 3.94 4.45
N GLU A 68 -31.40 5.06 5.03
CA GLU A 68 -30.88 6.20 4.26
C GLU A 68 -29.68 5.83 3.40
N THR A 69 -28.79 4.99 3.92
CA THR A 69 -27.61 4.51 3.20
C THR A 69 -28.02 3.72 1.95
N LEU A 70 -28.93 2.75 2.07
CA LEU A 70 -29.42 1.99 0.90
C LEU A 70 -30.15 2.87 -0.09
N PHE A 71 -31.05 3.74 0.39
CA PHE A 71 -31.84 4.62 -0.45
C PHE A 71 -30.94 5.54 -1.29
N ALA A 72 -29.93 6.16 -0.66
CA ALA A 72 -29.06 7.08 -1.36
C ALA A 72 -28.09 6.36 -2.33
N LEU A 73 -27.65 5.14 -2.02
CA LEU A 73 -26.85 4.33 -2.94
C LEU A 73 -27.60 3.93 -4.22
N GLU A 74 -28.93 3.77 -4.17
CA GLU A 74 -29.72 3.56 -5.39
C GLU A 74 -29.49 4.67 -6.42
N GLU A 75 -29.36 5.93 -5.98
CA GLU A 75 -29.10 7.06 -6.88
C GLU A 75 -27.71 6.96 -7.53
N LYS A 76 -26.68 6.53 -6.79
CA LYS A 76 -25.35 6.25 -7.35
C LYS A 76 -25.38 5.15 -8.41
N TRP A 77 -26.07 4.04 -8.14
CA TRP A 77 -26.18 2.95 -9.10
C TRP A 77 -27.03 3.31 -10.34
N LYS A 78 -28.05 4.15 -10.18
CA LYS A 78 -28.83 4.71 -11.30
C LYS A 78 -27.95 5.56 -12.22
N GLN A 79 -27.11 6.45 -11.65
CA GLN A 79 -26.18 7.26 -12.43
C GLN A 79 -25.17 6.43 -13.23
N ASN A 80 -24.84 5.24 -12.73
CA ASN A 80 -23.97 4.27 -13.41
C ASN A 80 -24.71 3.35 -14.39
N ASN A 81 -26.01 3.54 -14.60
CA ASN A 81 -26.86 2.75 -15.51
C ASN A 81 -26.90 1.25 -15.19
N VAL A 82 -26.75 0.87 -13.92
CA VAL A 82 -26.78 -0.54 -13.48
C VAL A 82 -27.96 -0.85 -12.58
N PHE A 83 -28.79 0.14 -12.23
CA PHE A 83 -29.94 -0.05 -11.36
C PHE A 83 -31.19 0.66 -11.92
N LYS A 84 -32.27 -0.11 -12.09
CA LYS A 84 -33.54 0.36 -12.66
C LYS A 84 -34.69 -0.45 -12.08
N ASP A 85 -35.85 0.19 -11.89
CA ASP A 85 -37.07 -0.46 -11.41
C ASP A 85 -36.87 -1.24 -10.08
N GLY A 86 -35.99 -0.71 -9.22
CA GLY A 86 -35.64 -1.28 -7.92
C GLY A 86 -34.66 -2.46 -7.96
N LYS A 87 -34.03 -2.74 -9.11
CA LYS A 87 -33.16 -3.91 -9.31
C LYS A 87 -31.89 -3.59 -10.07
N PHE A 88 -30.85 -4.37 -9.81
CA PHE A 88 -29.63 -4.37 -10.58
C PHE A 88 -29.81 -5.05 -11.94
N HIS A 89 -29.18 -4.47 -12.97
CA HIS A 89 -29.15 -4.96 -14.33
C HIS A 89 -27.75 -4.80 -14.93
N PHE A 90 -27.00 -5.89 -15.05
CA PHE A 90 -25.65 -5.89 -15.64
C PHE A 90 -25.26 -7.28 -16.14
N LYS A 91 -24.22 -7.35 -16.97
CA LYS A 91 -23.62 -8.63 -17.39
C LYS A 91 -22.47 -9.00 -16.45
N ASN A 92 -22.25 -10.29 -16.22
CA ASN A 92 -21.16 -10.78 -15.35
C ASN A 92 -19.78 -10.21 -15.73
N ASN A 93 -19.52 -9.96 -17.02
CA ASN A 93 -18.27 -9.37 -17.50
C ASN A 93 -18.25 -7.82 -17.50
N GLN A 94 -19.23 -7.18 -16.86
CA GLN A 94 -19.46 -5.74 -16.82
C GLN A 94 -19.66 -5.22 -15.38
N ILE A 95 -19.21 -5.98 -14.38
CA ILE A 95 -19.23 -5.56 -12.97
C ILE A 95 -18.24 -4.42 -12.73
N SER A 96 -17.03 -4.52 -13.29
CA SER A 96 -16.03 -3.44 -13.25
C SER A 96 -16.49 -2.24 -14.10
N PRO A 97 -16.35 -1.00 -13.62
CA PRO A 97 -16.62 0.19 -14.44
C PRO A 97 -15.73 0.23 -15.68
N LEU A 98 -14.47 -0.20 -15.56
CA LEU A 98 -13.52 -0.23 -16.67
C LEU A 98 -13.97 -1.18 -17.77
N ALA A 99 -14.52 -2.34 -17.39
CA ALA A 99 -15.11 -3.28 -18.33
C ALA A 99 -16.37 -2.71 -19.02
N ARG A 100 -17.22 -1.97 -18.28
CA ARG A 100 -18.40 -1.29 -18.84
C ARG A 100 -18.02 -0.23 -19.88
N HIS A 101 -16.98 0.55 -19.58
CA HIS A 101 -16.41 1.55 -20.48
C HIS A 101 -15.47 0.97 -21.53
N GLN A 102 -15.29 -0.36 -21.54
CA GLN A 102 -14.52 -1.11 -22.53
C GLN A 102 -13.03 -0.72 -22.60
N GLU A 103 -12.45 -0.33 -21.47
CA GLU A 103 -11.04 0.04 -21.38
C GLU A 103 -10.12 -1.04 -21.93
N LYS A 104 -9.03 -0.61 -22.57
CA LYS A 104 -8.09 -1.50 -23.28
C LYS A 104 -6.70 -1.50 -22.69
N THR A 105 -6.38 -0.51 -21.86
CA THR A 105 -5.09 -0.36 -21.19
C THR A 105 -5.34 0.15 -19.78
N SER A 106 -4.31 0.08 -18.95
CA SER A 106 -4.30 0.64 -17.60
C SER A 106 -3.97 2.14 -17.60
N ASP A 107 -4.26 2.89 -18.67
CA ASP A 107 -4.02 4.34 -18.65
C ASP A 107 -5.09 5.10 -17.85
N TRP A 108 -6.26 4.50 -17.64
CA TRP A 108 -7.41 5.08 -16.95
C TRP A 108 -7.10 5.60 -15.53
N PHE A 109 -6.07 5.08 -14.86
CA PHE A 109 -5.72 5.48 -13.48
C PHE A 109 -4.49 6.39 -13.40
N LYS A 110 -3.96 6.88 -14.53
CA LYS A 110 -2.74 7.71 -14.60
C LYS A 110 -3.03 9.22 -14.72
N HIS A 111 -4.29 9.62 -14.65
CA HIS A 111 -4.73 10.98 -14.95
C HIS A 111 -4.55 11.93 -13.76
N GLU A 112 -4.20 13.19 -14.04
CA GLU A 112 -4.30 14.26 -13.05
C GLU A 112 -5.76 14.44 -12.63
N GLY A 113 -5.99 14.69 -11.35
CA GLY A 113 -7.33 14.74 -10.75
C GLY A 113 -7.96 13.36 -10.49
N HIS A 114 -7.37 12.26 -10.96
CA HIS A 114 -7.77 10.92 -10.53
C HIS A 114 -7.24 10.66 -9.12
N ASP A 115 -8.13 10.21 -8.23
CA ASP A 115 -7.76 9.88 -6.86
C ASP A 115 -7.81 8.39 -6.59
N ILE A 116 -6.95 7.98 -5.67
CA ILE A 116 -6.87 6.66 -5.09
C ILE A 116 -6.99 6.84 -3.57
N LYS A 117 -8.01 6.22 -2.95
CA LYS A 117 -8.19 6.25 -1.50
C LYS A 117 -7.81 4.90 -0.91
N LEU A 118 -6.81 4.87 -0.03
CA LEU A 118 -6.44 3.70 0.75
C LEU A 118 -7.49 3.47 1.85
N LEU A 119 -8.12 2.29 1.81
CA LEU A 119 -9.16 1.88 2.76
C LEU A 119 -8.79 0.58 3.47
N ASN A 120 -9.02 0.57 4.78
CA ASN A 120 -9.04 -0.63 5.61
C ASN A 120 -10.46 -0.90 6.08
N LEU A 121 -11.04 -2.03 5.70
CA LEU A 121 -12.42 -2.38 6.08
C LEU A 121 -12.62 -2.45 7.60
N ALA A 122 -11.60 -2.85 8.35
CA ALA A 122 -11.67 -2.86 9.81
C ALA A 122 -11.75 -1.44 10.40
N ALA A 123 -11.06 -0.49 9.77
CA ALA A 123 -11.01 0.90 10.20
C ALA A 123 -12.37 1.60 10.11
N LEU A 124 -13.24 1.16 9.20
CA LEU A 124 -14.47 1.86 8.84
C LEU A 124 -15.54 1.89 9.94
N GLY A 125 -15.33 1.20 11.07
CA GLY A 125 -16.21 1.34 12.23
C GLY A 125 -16.09 2.72 12.89
N ASN A 126 -16.98 3.01 13.84
CA ASN A 126 -16.98 4.27 14.59
C ASN A 126 -16.00 4.23 15.77
N GLY A 127 -14.73 4.53 15.48
CA GLY A 127 -13.63 4.56 16.44
C GLY A 127 -13.80 5.55 17.58
N ASN A 128 -14.57 6.62 17.34
CA ASN A 128 -14.88 7.64 18.35
C ASN A 128 -15.81 7.09 19.44
N LYS A 129 -16.56 6.01 19.16
CA LYS A 129 -17.47 5.36 20.11
C LYS A 129 -16.95 4.03 20.64
N SER A 130 -16.29 3.23 19.81
CA SER A 130 -15.80 1.91 20.21
C SER A 130 -14.61 1.45 19.36
N LYS A 131 -13.93 0.38 19.76
CA LYS A 131 -12.89 -0.27 18.94
C LYS A 131 -13.46 -1.29 17.95
N GLU A 132 -14.78 -1.48 17.90
CA GLU A 132 -15.41 -2.45 17.04
C GLU A 132 -15.09 -2.17 15.57
N VAL A 133 -14.66 -3.20 14.84
CA VAL A 133 -14.31 -3.07 13.43
C VAL A 133 -15.51 -2.70 12.57
N GLY A 134 -15.26 -2.03 11.45
CA GLY A 134 -16.29 -1.70 10.46
C GLY A 134 -17.03 -2.94 9.96
N LYS A 135 -18.35 -2.82 9.88
CA LYS A 135 -19.27 -3.84 9.37
C LYS A 135 -19.83 -3.44 8.03
N PHE A 136 -20.65 -4.31 7.44
CA PHE A 136 -21.13 -4.18 6.06
C PHE A 136 -21.75 -2.81 5.76
N PHE A 137 -22.60 -2.29 6.65
CA PHE A 137 -23.22 -0.97 6.47
C PHE A 137 -22.26 0.20 6.66
N ASP A 138 -21.22 0.07 7.47
CA ASP A 138 -20.18 1.10 7.57
C ASP A 138 -19.40 1.19 6.25
N TRP A 139 -19.15 0.05 5.60
CA TRP A 139 -18.54 0.01 4.27
C TRP A 139 -19.45 0.67 3.21
N LEU A 140 -20.76 0.42 3.27
CA LEU A 140 -21.74 1.07 2.38
C LEU A 140 -21.83 2.58 2.61
N LYS A 141 -21.72 3.05 3.86
CA LYS A 141 -21.62 4.48 4.17
C LYS A 141 -20.37 5.09 3.54
N GLN A 142 -19.22 4.41 3.62
CA GLN A 142 -17.99 4.86 2.97
C GLN A 142 -18.17 4.94 1.44
N LEU A 143 -18.84 3.95 0.84
CA LEU A 143 -19.14 3.97 -0.60
C LEU A 143 -20.04 5.15 -0.99
N LEU A 144 -21.05 5.47 -0.16
CA LEU A 144 -21.98 6.55 -0.43
C LEU A 144 -21.28 7.93 -0.49
N ILE A 145 -20.33 8.17 0.41
CA ILE A 145 -19.60 9.45 0.48
C ILE A 145 -18.38 9.51 -0.43
N LEU A 146 -17.97 8.40 -1.04
CA LEU A 146 -16.75 8.36 -1.83
C LEU A 146 -16.89 9.24 -3.09
N PRO A 147 -15.95 10.19 -3.35
CA PRO A 147 -16.08 11.13 -4.46
C PRO A 147 -16.18 10.47 -5.84
N THR A 148 -17.01 11.04 -6.70
CA THR A 148 -17.11 10.64 -8.11
C THR A 148 -16.11 11.39 -8.97
N GLY A 149 -15.82 10.83 -10.15
CA GLY A 149 -14.95 11.42 -11.15
C GLY A 149 -15.72 12.31 -12.12
N ASN A 150 -15.05 12.68 -13.21
CA ASN A 150 -15.67 13.33 -14.34
C ASN A 150 -15.22 12.63 -15.64
N MET A 151 -16.12 11.81 -16.18
CA MET A 151 -15.83 11.02 -17.38
C MET A 151 -15.66 11.87 -18.65
N ASP A 152 -16.20 13.10 -18.70
CA ASP A 152 -15.97 14.02 -19.82
C ASP A 152 -14.50 14.45 -19.89
N ASN A 153 -13.81 14.44 -18.74
CA ASN A 153 -12.38 14.68 -18.63
C ASN A 153 -11.55 13.38 -18.58
N GLY A 154 -12.17 12.21 -18.74
CA GLY A 154 -11.50 10.91 -18.66
C GLY A 154 -11.12 10.48 -17.24
N ILE A 155 -11.70 11.10 -16.21
CA ILE A 155 -11.41 10.82 -14.80
C ILE A 155 -12.50 9.90 -14.25
N TYR A 156 -12.11 8.69 -13.83
CA TYR A 156 -13.00 7.73 -13.17
C TYR A 156 -13.33 8.17 -11.74
N ASN A 157 -14.36 7.56 -11.14
CA ASN A 157 -14.60 7.73 -9.71
C ASN A 157 -13.38 7.27 -8.91
N THR A 158 -13.20 7.85 -7.71
CA THR A 158 -12.04 7.56 -6.85
C THR A 158 -11.84 6.05 -6.74
N THR A 159 -10.63 5.60 -7.08
CA THR A 159 -10.25 4.19 -6.96
C THR A 159 -10.20 3.82 -5.49
N ILE A 160 -10.84 2.72 -5.13
CA ILE A 160 -10.68 2.12 -3.81
C ILE A 160 -9.41 1.28 -3.85
N TYR A 161 -8.42 1.66 -3.03
CA TYR A 161 -7.26 0.84 -2.75
C TYR A 161 -7.51 0.09 -1.43
N LEU A 162 -7.88 -1.19 -1.53
CA LEU A 162 -8.09 -2.03 -0.36
C LEU A 162 -6.77 -2.63 0.11
N ILE A 163 -6.43 -2.35 1.36
CA ILE A 163 -5.39 -3.12 2.05
C ILE A 163 -5.90 -4.52 2.42
N PRO A 164 -5.01 -5.45 2.82
CA PRO A 164 -5.43 -6.80 3.08
C PRO A 164 -6.42 -6.89 4.25
N PHE A 165 -7.52 -7.62 4.04
CA PHE A 165 -8.57 -7.88 5.04
C PHE A 165 -8.36 -9.21 5.75
N HIS A 166 -7.10 -9.63 5.85
CA HIS A 166 -6.65 -10.87 6.45
C HIS A 166 -6.51 -10.75 7.97
N PRO A 167 -6.70 -11.85 8.72
CA PRO A 167 -6.35 -11.87 10.14
C PRO A 167 -4.85 -11.65 10.33
N ARG A 168 -4.50 -10.86 11.36
CA ARG A 168 -3.11 -10.49 11.66
C ARG A 168 -2.62 -11.04 12.99
N GLU A 169 -1.30 -11.07 13.17
CA GLU A 169 -0.65 -11.45 14.43
C GLU A 169 0.13 -10.28 15.04
N PHE A 170 0.23 -10.27 16.37
CA PHE A 170 1.02 -9.31 17.17
C PHE A 170 0.72 -7.82 16.93
N GLY A 171 -0.49 -7.48 16.47
CA GLY A 171 -0.81 -6.09 16.19
C GLY A 171 -0.02 -5.50 15.02
N CYS A 172 0.60 -6.33 14.18
CA CYS A 172 1.44 -5.87 13.09
C CYS A 172 0.68 -5.91 11.76
N ALA A 173 0.62 -4.76 11.08
CA ALA A 173 -0.09 -4.60 9.81
C ALA A 173 0.37 -5.58 8.71
N TYR A 174 1.63 -6.01 8.78
CA TYR A 174 2.32 -6.78 7.77
C TYR A 174 2.44 -8.28 8.09
N LEU A 175 1.83 -8.77 9.19
CA LEU A 175 1.86 -10.21 9.54
C LEU A 175 0.52 -10.91 9.27
N PRO A 176 0.26 -11.37 8.03
CA PRO A 176 -0.93 -12.15 7.76
C PRO A 176 -0.79 -13.55 8.38
N LYS A 177 -1.81 -13.96 9.14
CA LYS A 177 -1.95 -15.32 9.67
C LYS A 177 -2.44 -16.32 8.61
N SER A 178 -3.18 -15.82 7.62
CA SER A 178 -3.76 -16.57 6.50
C SER A 178 -4.15 -15.59 5.40
N SER A 179 -4.41 -16.06 4.18
CA SER A 179 -5.03 -15.24 3.12
C SER A 179 -6.57 -15.25 3.15
N GLU A 180 -7.19 -15.83 4.18
CA GLU A 180 -8.63 -15.80 4.42
C GLU A 180 -9.12 -14.40 4.85
N VAL A 181 -10.43 -14.15 4.79
CA VAL A 181 -11.03 -12.93 5.34
C VAL A 181 -11.08 -13.05 6.87
N SER A 182 -10.65 -12.00 7.57
CA SER A 182 -10.70 -11.94 9.03
C SER A 182 -12.12 -12.15 9.54
N SER A 183 -12.31 -13.07 10.49
CA SER A 183 -13.62 -13.35 11.09
C SER A 183 -14.17 -12.14 11.85
N LYS A 184 -13.31 -11.22 12.31
CA LYS A 184 -13.72 -9.97 12.95
C LYS A 184 -14.59 -9.10 12.03
N LEU A 185 -14.35 -9.14 10.71
CA LEU A 185 -15.08 -8.33 9.73
C LEU A 185 -16.50 -8.83 9.45
N LYS A 186 -16.85 -10.03 9.92
CA LYS A 186 -18.19 -10.60 9.71
C LYS A 186 -19.24 -9.73 10.39
N ASP A 187 -20.29 -9.38 9.64
CA ASP A 187 -21.52 -8.83 10.19
C ASP A 187 -22.52 -9.97 10.37
N ASP A 188 -22.77 -10.35 11.63
CA ASP A 188 -23.65 -11.46 11.99
C ASP A 188 -25.10 -11.19 11.56
N LYS A 189 -25.56 -9.94 11.62
CA LYS A 189 -26.93 -9.58 11.21
C LYS A 189 -27.10 -9.74 9.71
N ILE A 190 -26.08 -9.40 8.93
CA ILE A 190 -26.11 -9.61 7.48
C ILE A 190 -26.03 -11.10 7.14
N GLU A 191 -25.22 -11.87 7.86
CA GLU A 191 -25.20 -13.33 7.72
C GLU A 191 -26.59 -13.95 8.01
N GLU A 192 -27.26 -13.53 9.08
CA GLU A 192 -28.63 -13.99 9.40
C GLU A 192 -29.66 -13.64 8.32
N LEU A 193 -29.58 -12.42 7.76
CA LEU A 193 -30.52 -11.94 6.74
C LEU A 193 -30.31 -12.60 5.37
N THR A 194 -29.07 -12.89 5.01
CA THR A 194 -28.70 -13.19 3.61
C THR A 194 -28.01 -14.53 3.43
N GLY A 195 -27.54 -15.16 4.52
CA GLY A 195 -26.70 -16.36 4.50
C GLY A 195 -25.25 -16.09 4.06
N MET A 196 -24.84 -14.83 3.91
CA MET A 196 -23.49 -14.49 3.44
C MET A 196 -22.45 -14.66 4.54
N SER A 197 -21.45 -15.50 4.27
CA SER A 197 -20.20 -15.54 5.04
C SER A 197 -19.42 -14.22 4.94
N ALA A 198 -18.46 -14.00 5.84
CA ALA A 198 -17.58 -12.81 5.80
C ALA A 198 -16.94 -12.58 4.41
N LYS A 199 -16.49 -13.67 3.75
CA LYS A 199 -15.95 -13.60 2.37
C LYS A 199 -16.97 -13.09 1.37
N GLN A 200 -18.20 -13.59 1.42
CA GLN A 200 -19.27 -13.16 0.52
C GLN A 200 -19.72 -11.73 0.80
N GLN A 201 -19.68 -11.27 2.06
CA GLN A 201 -19.94 -9.88 2.41
C GLN A 201 -18.90 -8.94 1.78
N VAL A 202 -17.60 -9.27 1.89
CA VAL A 202 -16.53 -8.48 1.24
C VAL A 202 -16.65 -8.51 -0.29
N GLN A 203 -16.93 -9.68 -0.89
CA GLN A 203 -17.16 -9.81 -2.33
C GLN A 203 -18.33 -8.94 -2.80
N THR A 204 -19.44 -8.96 -2.05
CA THR A 204 -20.65 -8.19 -2.36
C THR A 204 -20.38 -6.68 -2.23
N PHE A 205 -19.62 -6.26 -1.21
CA PHE A 205 -19.22 -4.86 -1.08
C PHE A 205 -18.39 -4.39 -2.27
N ILE A 206 -17.39 -5.17 -2.70
CA ILE A 206 -16.54 -4.84 -3.86
C ILE A 206 -17.38 -4.77 -5.14
N GLU A 207 -18.28 -5.75 -5.35
CA GLU A 207 -19.21 -5.74 -6.48
C GLU A 207 -20.10 -4.50 -6.48
N MET A 208 -20.71 -4.15 -5.33
CA MET A 208 -21.53 -2.94 -5.18
C MET A 208 -20.73 -1.64 -5.41
N ALA A 209 -19.46 -1.60 -4.98
CA ALA A 209 -18.58 -0.46 -5.19
C ALA A 209 -18.23 -0.26 -6.68
N GLN A 210 -17.90 -1.35 -7.37
CA GLN A 210 -17.64 -1.33 -8.82
C GLN A 210 -18.90 -0.97 -9.62
N LEU A 211 -20.07 -1.45 -9.20
CA LEU A 211 -21.36 -1.05 -9.79
C LEU A 211 -21.71 0.42 -9.52
N ALA A 212 -21.24 1.00 -8.41
CA ALA A 212 -21.31 2.44 -8.13
C ALA A 212 -20.24 3.26 -8.86
N GLY A 213 -19.45 2.64 -9.75
CA GLY A 213 -18.52 3.31 -10.64
C GLY A 213 -17.08 3.39 -10.15
N HIS A 214 -16.78 2.84 -8.96
CA HIS A 214 -15.44 2.92 -8.36
C HIS A 214 -14.58 1.71 -8.76
N PRO A 215 -13.45 1.89 -9.46
CA PRO A 215 -12.48 0.81 -9.64
C PRO A 215 -11.92 0.37 -8.28
N VAL A 216 -11.58 -0.91 -8.15
CA VAL A 216 -11.05 -1.47 -6.89
C VAL A 216 -9.72 -2.18 -7.14
N ILE A 217 -8.66 -1.70 -6.51
CA ILE A 217 -7.34 -2.35 -6.51
C ILE A 217 -7.04 -2.94 -5.13
N TYR A 218 -6.18 -3.95 -5.10
CA TYR A 218 -5.84 -4.68 -3.88
C TYR A 218 -4.34 -4.75 -3.64
N ASP A 219 -3.95 -4.66 -2.37
CA ASP A 219 -2.58 -4.83 -1.92
C ASP A 219 -2.15 -6.30 -1.92
N ILE A 220 -1.02 -6.62 -2.56
CA ILE A 220 -0.46 -7.97 -2.55
C ILE A 220 0.98 -7.97 -2.03
N LEU A 221 1.29 -9.01 -1.27
CA LEU A 221 2.57 -9.19 -0.60
C LEU A 221 3.38 -10.31 -1.28
N PRO A 222 4.64 -10.07 -1.69
CA PRO A 222 5.57 -11.11 -2.13
C PRO A 222 6.20 -11.90 -0.96
N GLN A 223 5.55 -11.86 0.21
CA GLN A 223 5.94 -12.43 1.49
C GLN A 223 4.68 -12.71 2.32
N THR A 224 4.82 -13.49 3.39
CA THR A 224 3.71 -13.82 4.30
C THR A 224 4.23 -14.09 5.71
N GLY A 225 3.36 -14.26 6.71
CA GLY A 225 3.79 -14.67 8.05
C GLY A 225 4.50 -16.03 8.03
N ARG A 226 5.57 -16.18 8.83
CA ARG A 226 6.44 -17.39 8.85
C ARG A 226 5.63 -18.68 8.89
N PHE A 227 4.66 -18.76 9.80
CA PHE A 227 3.79 -19.93 9.95
C PHE A 227 2.34 -19.68 9.53
N SER A 228 2.14 -18.80 8.54
CA SER A 228 0.80 -18.60 7.96
C SER A 228 0.23 -19.92 7.46
N LYS A 229 -1.11 -20.04 7.44
CA LYS A 229 -1.78 -21.24 6.91
C LYS A 229 -1.32 -21.58 5.49
N PHE A 230 -1.03 -20.56 4.67
CA PHE A 230 -0.51 -20.73 3.32
C PHE A 230 0.83 -21.47 3.29
N VAL A 231 1.76 -21.11 4.17
CA VAL A 231 3.08 -21.77 4.30
C VAL A 231 2.93 -23.19 4.82
N LEU A 232 2.06 -23.43 5.81
CA LEU A 232 1.84 -24.76 6.36
C LEU A 232 1.18 -25.71 5.36
N ALA A 233 0.26 -25.20 4.54
CA ALA A 233 -0.35 -25.96 3.44
C ALA A 233 0.65 -26.21 2.29
N ASN A 234 1.61 -25.31 2.09
CA ASN A 234 2.57 -25.36 0.99
C ASN A 234 4.02 -25.13 1.45
N PRO A 235 4.65 -26.04 2.23
CA PRO A 235 5.96 -25.76 2.83
C PRO A 235 7.08 -25.41 1.84
N GLN A 236 6.94 -25.82 0.57
CA GLN A 236 7.87 -25.48 -0.51
C GLN A 236 7.95 -23.99 -0.87
N VAL A 237 6.96 -23.18 -0.46
CA VAL A 237 6.93 -21.74 -0.76
C VAL A 237 7.89 -20.94 0.10
N ALA A 238 8.36 -21.50 1.21
CA ALA A 238 9.35 -20.88 2.08
C ALA A 238 10.63 -21.71 2.13
N ARG A 239 11.73 -21.04 2.47
CA ARG A 239 12.94 -21.71 2.95
C ARG A 239 12.79 -22.05 4.43
N TRP A 240 13.49 -23.06 4.90
CA TRP A 240 13.40 -23.57 6.27
C TRP A 240 14.77 -23.88 6.86
N TYR A 241 14.94 -23.60 8.14
CA TYR A 241 16.04 -24.07 8.96
C TYR A 241 15.63 -25.28 9.79
N ASP A 242 16.61 -26.16 10.02
CA ASP A 242 16.63 -27.13 11.09
C ASP A 242 17.64 -26.64 12.13
N ILE A 243 17.13 -25.92 13.14
CA ILE A 243 17.93 -25.28 14.19
C ILE A 243 18.65 -26.33 15.03
N ASN A 244 18.03 -27.49 15.26
CA ASN A 244 18.64 -28.58 16.02
C ASN A 244 19.89 -29.11 15.29
N GLU A 245 19.79 -29.31 13.97
CA GLU A 245 20.94 -29.72 13.15
C GLU A 245 22.01 -28.63 13.07
N LEU A 246 21.62 -27.34 12.92
CA LEU A 246 22.58 -26.23 12.92
C LEU A 246 23.34 -26.13 14.23
N GLN A 247 22.64 -26.17 15.37
CA GLN A 247 23.28 -26.13 16.69
C GLN A 247 24.24 -27.29 16.86
N LYS A 248 23.87 -28.50 16.42
CA LYS A 248 24.76 -29.68 16.47
C LYS A 248 26.03 -29.47 15.63
N GLN A 249 25.92 -28.93 14.42
CA GLN A 249 27.07 -28.63 13.57
C GLN A 249 27.96 -27.54 14.17
N LEU A 250 27.36 -26.49 14.74
CA LEU A 250 28.09 -25.40 15.39
C LEU A 250 28.81 -25.86 16.66
N ILE A 251 28.15 -26.64 17.53
CA ILE A 251 28.77 -27.20 18.75
C ILE A 251 29.98 -28.06 18.40
N ALA A 252 29.93 -28.85 17.32
CA ALA A 252 31.09 -29.61 16.87
C ALA A 252 32.28 -28.70 16.48
N LYS A 253 32.01 -27.52 15.90
CA LYS A 253 33.06 -26.54 15.56
C LYS A 253 33.55 -25.72 16.75
N VAL A 254 32.69 -25.46 17.72
CA VAL A 254 33.08 -24.85 19.00
C VAL A 254 34.22 -25.65 19.65
N GLU A 255 34.14 -26.98 19.63
CA GLU A 255 35.21 -27.84 20.15
C GLU A 255 36.53 -27.69 19.38
N GLU A 256 36.47 -27.68 18.04
CA GLU A 256 37.65 -27.50 17.19
C GLU A 256 38.30 -26.12 17.38
N VAL A 257 37.51 -25.06 17.51
CA VAL A 257 38.00 -23.69 17.72
C VAL A 257 38.60 -23.54 19.12
N ALA A 258 38.00 -24.14 20.15
CA ALA A 258 38.56 -24.18 21.49
C ALA A 258 39.94 -24.86 21.50
N GLU A 259 40.07 -26.01 20.82
CA GLU A 259 41.37 -26.70 20.69
C GLU A 259 42.40 -25.85 19.92
N PHE A 260 41.98 -25.17 18.86
CA PHE A 260 42.85 -24.27 18.10
C PHE A 260 43.40 -23.11 18.95
N LEU A 261 42.54 -22.42 19.68
CA LEU A 261 42.92 -21.28 20.52
C LEU A 261 43.73 -21.70 21.76
N SER A 262 43.61 -22.96 22.21
CA SER A 262 44.38 -23.49 23.36
C SER A 262 45.89 -23.54 23.17
N LYS A 263 46.36 -23.26 21.96
CA LYS A 263 47.79 -23.11 21.65
C LYS A 263 48.37 -21.78 22.15
N ASP A 264 47.54 -20.74 22.22
CA ASP A 264 47.98 -19.36 22.47
C ASP A 264 47.32 -18.74 23.73
N HIS A 265 46.37 -19.45 24.37
CA HIS A 265 45.65 -18.99 25.56
C HIS A 265 45.53 -20.09 26.64
N ASP A 266 45.27 -19.69 27.89
CA ASP A 266 45.06 -20.61 29.02
C ASP A 266 43.80 -21.48 28.82
N GLN A 267 43.86 -22.74 29.28
CA GLN A 267 42.76 -23.68 29.09
C GLN A 267 41.51 -23.29 29.88
N ASP A 268 41.66 -22.73 31.08
CA ASP A 268 40.51 -22.32 31.90
C ASP A 268 39.82 -21.12 31.25
N ASP A 269 40.58 -20.17 30.70
CA ASP A 269 40.07 -18.99 30.00
C ASP A 269 39.27 -19.38 28.74
N ILE A 270 39.78 -20.34 27.97
CA ILE A 270 39.09 -20.87 26.78
C ILE A 270 37.82 -21.60 27.18
N GLN A 271 37.87 -22.40 28.24
CA GLN A 271 36.71 -23.13 28.71
C GLN A 271 35.59 -22.17 29.12
N ILE A 272 35.92 -21.05 29.77
CA ILE A 272 34.97 -19.96 30.08
C ILE A 272 34.37 -19.36 28.79
N ALA A 273 35.21 -18.96 27.83
CA ALA A 273 34.74 -18.35 26.58
C ALA A 273 33.83 -19.30 25.77
N LYS A 274 34.22 -20.59 25.73
CA LYS A 274 33.46 -21.68 25.11
C LYS A 274 32.10 -21.88 25.79
N ASP A 275 32.07 -21.97 27.11
CA ASP A 275 30.82 -22.21 27.85
C ASP A 275 29.86 -21.05 27.69
N VAL A 276 30.35 -19.80 27.74
CA VAL A 276 29.55 -18.61 27.45
C VAL A 276 29.03 -18.61 26.01
N TYR A 277 29.85 -19.03 25.04
CA TYR A 277 29.44 -19.13 23.64
C TYR A 277 28.29 -20.15 23.47
N ILE A 278 28.42 -21.35 24.04
CA ILE A 278 27.39 -22.39 23.99
C ILE A 278 26.11 -21.92 24.68
N GLN A 279 26.24 -21.27 25.84
CA GLN A 279 25.12 -20.69 26.58
C GLN A 279 24.34 -19.68 25.73
N ARG A 280 25.04 -18.75 25.07
CA ARG A 280 24.42 -17.76 24.18
C ARG A 280 23.79 -18.40 22.95
N LEU A 281 24.44 -19.39 22.34
CA LEU A 281 23.89 -20.14 21.22
C LEU A 281 22.55 -20.82 21.57
N GLN A 282 22.38 -21.21 22.84
CA GLN A 282 21.18 -21.86 23.38
C GLN A 282 20.18 -20.87 24.02
N GLY A 283 20.46 -19.56 24.03
CA GLY A 283 19.53 -18.53 24.51
C GLY A 283 19.67 -18.12 25.98
N SER A 284 20.81 -18.40 26.61
CA SER A 284 21.18 -17.84 27.91
C SER A 284 21.95 -16.53 27.74
N SER A 285 21.74 -15.54 28.63
CA SER A 285 22.40 -14.23 28.56
C SER A 285 23.93 -14.31 28.59
N GLY A 286 24.48 -15.32 29.29
CA GLY A 286 25.92 -15.63 29.32
C GLY A 286 26.75 -14.44 29.80
N ASP A 287 26.82 -14.26 31.13
CA ASP A 287 27.60 -13.18 31.74
C ASP A 287 29.10 -13.41 31.50
N LEU A 288 29.72 -12.46 30.78
CA LEU A 288 31.16 -12.50 30.49
C LEU A 288 31.84 -11.32 31.18
N SER A 289 32.84 -11.62 32.01
CA SER A 289 33.69 -10.60 32.61
C SER A 289 34.46 -9.84 31.52
N PRO A 290 34.70 -8.51 31.68
CA PRO A 290 35.51 -7.74 30.74
C PRO A 290 36.89 -8.34 30.44
N ALA A 291 37.46 -9.11 31.38
CA ALA A 291 38.75 -9.79 31.22
C ALA A 291 38.76 -10.85 30.10
N PHE A 292 37.61 -11.42 29.75
CA PHE A 292 37.48 -12.48 28.73
C PHE A 292 36.86 -11.97 27.42
N GLN A 293 36.51 -10.68 27.34
CA GLN A 293 35.78 -10.13 26.19
C GLN A 293 36.58 -10.22 24.89
N GLU A 294 37.89 -9.97 24.93
CA GLU A 294 38.75 -10.07 23.74
C GLU A 294 38.86 -11.50 23.24
N LEU A 295 39.08 -12.47 24.13
CA LEU A 295 39.12 -13.89 23.79
C LEU A 295 37.78 -14.36 23.20
N TYR A 296 36.67 -13.96 23.82
CA TYR A 296 35.34 -14.28 23.30
C TYR A 296 35.10 -13.64 21.93
N ASN A 297 35.49 -12.39 21.70
CA ASN A 297 35.35 -11.74 20.40
C ASN A 297 36.16 -12.46 19.31
N ASN A 298 37.37 -12.92 19.63
CA ASN A 298 38.17 -13.75 18.72
C ASN A 298 37.47 -15.08 18.43
N PHE A 299 36.91 -15.72 19.47
CA PHE A 299 36.16 -16.97 19.36
C PHE A 299 34.92 -16.80 18.46
N ASP A 300 34.07 -15.80 18.73
CA ASP A 300 32.86 -15.51 17.95
C ASP A 300 33.20 -15.10 16.51
N GLY A 301 34.30 -14.37 16.30
CA GLY A 301 34.81 -14.02 14.98
C GLY A 301 35.15 -15.24 14.11
N ILE A 302 35.82 -16.25 14.67
CA ILE A 302 36.09 -17.51 13.95
C ILE A 302 34.78 -18.28 13.69
N MET A 303 33.91 -18.34 14.69
CA MET A 303 32.64 -19.04 14.58
C MET A 303 31.66 -18.38 13.60
N ALA A 304 31.76 -17.07 13.35
CA ALA A 304 30.91 -16.34 12.42
C ALA A 304 31.00 -16.90 10.98
N GLU A 305 32.20 -17.30 10.54
CA GLU A 305 32.38 -17.91 9.21
C GLU A 305 31.78 -19.31 9.11
N HIS A 306 31.79 -20.08 10.22
CA HIS A 306 31.09 -21.35 10.32
C HIS A 306 29.57 -21.16 10.32
N LYS A 307 29.04 -20.19 11.07
CA LYS A 307 27.61 -19.81 11.05
C LYS A 307 27.15 -19.48 9.63
N LYS A 308 27.91 -18.65 8.91
CA LYS A 308 27.66 -18.32 7.50
C LYS A 308 27.64 -19.56 6.62
N THR A 309 28.67 -20.40 6.71
CA THR A 309 28.81 -21.60 5.87
C THR A 309 27.67 -22.59 6.07
N PHE A 310 27.35 -22.92 7.33
CA PHE A 310 26.29 -23.89 7.65
C PHE A 310 24.89 -23.36 7.32
N SER A 311 24.62 -22.08 7.62
CA SER A 311 23.34 -21.45 7.27
C SER A 311 23.11 -21.41 5.76
N ASN A 312 24.11 -20.98 4.98
CA ASN A 312 24.02 -20.98 3.52
C ASN A 312 23.78 -22.38 2.96
N SER A 313 24.58 -23.36 3.40
CA SER A 313 24.46 -24.77 2.95
C SER A 313 23.06 -25.32 3.22
N MET A 314 22.50 -25.06 4.40
CA MET A 314 21.16 -25.53 4.77
C MET A 314 20.06 -24.94 3.89
N LEU A 315 20.25 -23.73 3.36
CA LEU A 315 19.28 -23.04 2.51
C LEU A 315 19.40 -23.34 1.02
N GLU A 316 20.38 -24.17 0.63
CA GLU A 316 20.47 -24.71 -0.73
C GLU A 316 19.31 -25.68 -1.04
N LYS A 317 18.94 -25.75 -2.32
CA LYS A 317 17.80 -26.55 -2.80
C LYS A 317 17.82 -28.00 -2.31
N GLY A 318 18.99 -28.63 -2.27
CA GLY A 318 19.13 -30.03 -1.87
C GLY A 318 18.73 -30.30 -0.42
N TYR A 319 19.07 -29.40 0.51
CA TYR A 319 18.64 -29.46 1.90
C TYR A 319 17.17 -29.09 2.05
N GLN A 320 16.74 -28.03 1.36
CA GLN A 320 15.35 -27.55 1.41
C GLN A 320 14.33 -28.64 1.04
N ILE A 321 14.60 -29.44 0.01
CA ILE A 321 13.72 -30.57 -0.37
C ILE A 321 13.50 -31.55 0.80
N LYS A 322 14.55 -31.83 1.59
CA LYS A 322 14.49 -32.75 2.74
C LYS A 322 13.72 -32.12 3.90
N ILE A 323 14.04 -30.88 4.25
CA ILE A 323 13.40 -30.16 5.37
C ILE A 323 11.91 -29.96 5.07
N GLN A 324 11.57 -29.45 3.89
CA GLN A 324 10.17 -29.24 3.46
C GLN A 324 9.36 -30.55 3.39
N LYS A 325 10.01 -31.70 3.15
CA LYS A 325 9.35 -33.01 3.26
C LYS A 325 9.01 -33.33 4.72
N ARG A 326 9.94 -33.15 5.65
CA ARG A 326 9.72 -33.37 7.09
C ARG A 326 8.62 -32.44 7.64
N VAL A 327 8.61 -31.17 7.24
CA VAL A 327 7.54 -30.22 7.59
C VAL A 327 6.18 -30.75 7.12
N ARG A 328 6.07 -31.20 5.85
CA ARG A 328 4.82 -31.78 5.32
C ARG A 328 4.35 -33.01 6.09
N GLU A 329 5.27 -33.88 6.51
CA GLU A 329 4.97 -35.07 7.29
C GLU A 329 4.44 -34.70 8.69
N ILE A 330 5.02 -33.69 9.34
CA ILE A 330 4.55 -33.17 10.64
C ILE A 330 3.15 -32.55 10.51
N VAL A 331 2.94 -31.68 9.51
CA VAL A 331 1.62 -31.10 9.23
C VAL A 331 0.59 -32.21 9.02
N ALA A 332 0.91 -33.21 8.20
CA ALA A 332 0.01 -34.34 7.96
C ALA A 332 -0.30 -35.15 9.23
N LYS A 333 0.70 -35.37 10.09
CA LYS A 333 0.55 -36.05 11.39
C LYS A 333 -0.39 -35.28 12.32
N VAL A 334 -0.17 -33.99 12.53
CA VAL A 334 -0.97 -33.17 13.48
C VAL A 334 -2.44 -33.08 13.04
N HIS A 335 -2.67 -32.97 11.73
CA HIS A 335 -4.01 -32.85 11.15
C HIS A 335 -4.67 -34.20 10.82
N ASN A 336 -3.96 -35.32 10.97
CA ASN A 336 -4.41 -36.67 10.58
C ASN A 336 -4.83 -36.77 9.11
N PHE A 337 -4.08 -36.14 8.19
CA PHE A 337 -4.37 -36.25 6.76
C PHE A 337 -4.05 -37.66 6.25
N LYS A 338 -4.92 -38.18 5.39
CA LYS A 338 -4.68 -39.46 4.69
C LYS A 338 -3.66 -39.27 3.57
N ASN A 339 -2.87 -40.30 3.30
CA ASN A 339 -1.77 -40.30 2.32
C ASN A 339 -2.18 -39.97 0.86
N ASP A 340 -3.47 -39.95 0.54
CA ASP A 340 -4.02 -39.66 -0.78
C ASP A 340 -4.24 -38.16 -1.06
N LYS A 341 -4.24 -37.30 -0.03
CA LYS A 341 -4.43 -35.86 -0.23
C LYS A 341 -3.13 -35.19 -0.71
N LYS A 342 -2.97 -35.09 -2.03
CA LYS A 342 -1.76 -34.56 -2.67
C LYS A 342 -1.57 -33.04 -2.57
N LYS A 343 -2.65 -32.27 -2.35
CA LYS A 343 -2.61 -30.80 -2.23
C LYS A 343 -3.45 -30.37 -1.05
N LEU A 344 -2.88 -29.51 -0.21
CA LEU A 344 -3.55 -28.88 0.91
C LEU A 344 -3.90 -27.44 0.52
N GLU A 345 -5.03 -26.98 1.02
CA GLU A 345 -5.43 -25.57 1.00
C GLU A 345 -5.40 -24.99 2.42
N GLU A 346 -5.47 -23.67 2.57
CA GLU A 346 -5.44 -23.03 3.89
C GLU A 346 -6.58 -23.49 4.80
N SER A 347 -7.75 -23.75 4.22
CA SER A 347 -8.93 -24.26 4.93
C SER A 347 -8.71 -25.64 5.56
N ASP A 348 -7.72 -26.40 5.09
CA ASP A 348 -7.34 -27.68 5.67
C ASP A 348 -6.53 -27.53 6.97
N ILE A 349 -5.89 -26.36 7.15
CA ILE A 349 -5.06 -26.07 8.31
C ILE A 349 -5.95 -25.60 9.48
N THR A 350 -6.62 -26.55 10.12
CA THR A 350 -7.51 -26.31 11.27
C THR A 350 -6.81 -26.24 12.64
N LYS A 351 -5.68 -26.94 12.81
CA LYS A 351 -4.84 -26.97 14.03
C LYS A 351 -3.51 -26.22 13.86
N GLN A 352 -3.60 -24.95 13.48
CA GLN A 352 -2.42 -24.12 13.18
C GLN A 352 -1.44 -24.02 14.36
N ILE A 353 -1.94 -23.73 15.57
CA ILE A 353 -1.09 -23.54 16.76
C ILE A 353 -0.36 -24.84 17.14
N ASP A 354 -1.08 -25.97 17.20
CA ASP A 354 -0.49 -27.28 17.51
C ASP A 354 0.61 -27.66 16.50
N THR A 355 0.38 -27.35 15.22
CA THR A 355 1.36 -27.59 14.16
C THR A 355 2.61 -26.73 14.34
N ILE A 356 2.44 -25.45 14.67
CA ILE A 356 3.55 -24.54 14.94
C ILE A 356 4.39 -25.06 16.11
N GLN A 357 3.75 -25.47 17.21
CA GLN A 357 4.45 -26.00 18.39
C GLN A 357 5.24 -27.26 18.05
N GLU A 358 4.66 -28.22 17.33
CA GLU A 358 5.36 -29.45 16.94
C GLU A 358 6.55 -29.14 16.00
N LEU A 359 6.40 -28.21 15.06
CA LEU A 359 7.50 -27.78 14.19
C LEU A 359 8.64 -27.13 14.99
N MET A 360 8.33 -26.23 15.91
CA MET A 360 9.32 -25.57 16.77
C MET A 360 10.06 -26.58 17.66
N ASN A 361 9.35 -27.57 18.24
CA ASN A 361 9.95 -28.65 19.02
C ASN A 361 10.94 -29.49 18.19
N GLU A 362 10.60 -29.72 16.93
CA GLU A 362 11.45 -30.44 15.98
C GLU A 362 12.59 -29.57 15.42
N GLY A 363 12.70 -28.30 15.85
CA GLY A 363 13.72 -27.34 15.42
C GLY A 363 13.46 -26.70 14.06
N LEU A 364 12.24 -26.83 13.51
CA LEU A 364 11.91 -26.43 12.14
C LEU A 364 11.31 -25.03 12.08
N TRP A 365 12.02 -24.12 11.42
CA TRP A 365 11.66 -22.72 11.34
C TRP A 365 11.73 -22.18 9.90
N PRO A 366 10.69 -21.52 9.38
CA PRO A 366 10.75 -20.79 8.12
C PRO A 366 11.87 -19.75 8.21
N ALA A 367 12.68 -19.59 7.17
CA ALA A 367 13.69 -18.54 7.11
C ALA A 367 12.98 -17.17 7.18
N PRO A 368 13.48 -16.24 8.02
CA PRO A 368 12.88 -14.91 8.11
C PRO A 368 13.08 -14.13 6.81
N GLY A 369 12.43 -12.96 6.72
CA GLY A 369 12.87 -11.90 5.84
C GLY A 369 14.31 -11.47 6.15
N GLY A 370 14.83 -10.51 5.40
CA GLY A 370 16.12 -9.92 5.71
C GLY A 370 16.02 -8.45 6.07
N ALA A 371 17.16 -7.86 6.38
CA ALA A 371 17.27 -6.42 6.51
C ALA A 371 17.05 -5.68 5.19
N TRP A 372 16.62 -4.43 5.29
CA TRP A 372 16.30 -3.56 4.15
C TRP A 372 17.42 -3.48 3.10
N CYS A 373 18.69 -3.45 3.51
CA CYS A 373 19.85 -3.45 2.62
C CYS A 373 20.63 -4.78 2.57
N SER A 374 20.03 -5.88 3.05
CA SER A 374 20.70 -7.18 3.04
C SER A 374 20.66 -7.90 1.69
N ALA A 375 21.69 -8.72 1.48
CA ALA A 375 21.84 -9.66 0.38
C ALA A 375 21.99 -11.10 0.93
N GLY A 376 21.81 -12.08 0.06
CA GLY A 376 21.92 -13.49 0.41
C GLY A 376 20.77 -13.98 1.29
N VAL A 377 21.11 -14.82 2.25
CA VAL A 377 20.16 -15.40 3.20
C VAL A 377 20.48 -14.97 4.63
N PRO A 378 19.49 -14.93 5.54
CA PRO A 378 19.73 -14.74 6.97
C PRO A 378 20.73 -15.77 7.52
N ILE A 379 21.52 -15.40 8.53
CA ILE A 379 22.50 -16.28 9.16
C ILE A 379 22.06 -16.55 10.58
N TYR A 380 21.89 -17.82 10.96
CA TYR A 380 21.51 -18.17 12.32
C TYR A 380 22.61 -17.74 13.30
N ASP A 381 22.25 -16.92 14.29
CA ASP A 381 23.20 -16.39 15.27
C ASP A 381 23.11 -17.13 16.61
N GLY A 382 21.90 -17.47 17.02
CA GLY A 382 21.63 -18.17 18.27
C GLY A 382 20.13 -18.25 18.55
N MET A 383 19.77 -18.62 19.77
CA MET A 383 18.41 -18.47 20.25
C MET A 383 18.26 -17.14 21.00
N SER A 384 17.05 -16.60 21.01
CA SER A 384 16.69 -15.42 21.81
C SER A 384 17.02 -15.66 23.29
N GLU A 385 17.08 -14.59 24.08
CA GLU A 385 17.08 -14.73 25.53
C GLU A 385 15.88 -15.60 25.96
N CYS A 386 16.11 -16.56 26.85
CA CYS A 386 15.18 -17.64 27.26
C CYS A 386 14.92 -18.75 26.22
N GLY A 387 15.58 -18.75 25.06
CA GLY A 387 15.53 -19.86 24.10
C GLY A 387 14.24 -19.99 23.29
N GLY A 388 13.38 -18.96 23.27
CA GLY A 388 12.02 -19.04 22.72
C GLY A 388 11.94 -19.05 21.19
N TYR A 389 12.88 -18.42 20.50
CA TYR A 389 12.91 -18.35 19.03
C TYR A 389 14.34 -18.13 18.51
N PRO A 390 14.67 -18.56 17.29
CA PRO A 390 15.99 -18.32 16.69
C PRO A 390 16.16 -16.85 16.29
N THR A 391 17.35 -16.30 16.54
CA THR A 391 17.79 -14.98 16.09
C THR A 391 18.72 -15.11 14.87
N PHE A 392 18.70 -14.09 14.03
CA PHE A 392 19.45 -14.08 12.78
C PHE A 392 20.26 -12.79 12.64
N LYS A 393 21.41 -12.91 12.00
CA LYS A 393 22.19 -11.79 11.47
C LYS A 393 22.00 -11.66 9.98
N HIS A 394 22.07 -10.43 9.49
CA HIS A 394 21.91 -10.08 8.10
C HIS A 394 23.14 -9.36 7.60
N TYR A 395 23.55 -9.70 6.39
CA TYR A 395 24.75 -9.12 5.77
C TYR A 395 24.39 -8.51 4.43
N ASP A 396 25.10 -7.45 4.05
CA ASP A 396 25.02 -6.89 2.70
C ASP A 396 25.90 -7.68 1.72
N TYR A 397 25.99 -7.23 0.46
CA TYR A 397 26.80 -7.88 -0.55
C TYR A 397 28.32 -7.72 -0.34
N LYS A 398 28.76 -6.83 0.56
CA LYS A 398 30.16 -6.64 0.97
C LYS A 398 30.53 -7.51 2.16
N GLY A 399 29.53 -8.05 2.87
CA GLY A 399 29.69 -8.85 4.07
C GLY A 399 29.61 -8.04 5.37
N ASP A 400 29.17 -6.79 5.29
CA ASP A 400 28.97 -5.91 6.44
C ASP A 400 27.67 -6.28 7.16
N ASP A 401 27.67 -6.25 8.49
CA ASP A 401 26.49 -6.56 9.32
C ASP A 401 25.47 -5.41 9.24
N VAL A 402 24.29 -5.74 8.73
CA VAL A 402 23.17 -4.81 8.53
C VAL A 402 21.93 -5.20 9.33
N THR A 403 22.10 -6.06 10.36
CA THR A 403 21.03 -6.60 11.20
C THR A 403 20.18 -5.50 11.85
N ALA A 404 20.76 -4.33 12.14
CA ALA A 404 20.03 -3.18 12.70
C ALA A 404 18.89 -2.66 11.79
N PHE A 405 18.90 -3.01 10.50
CA PHE A 405 17.86 -2.65 9.53
C PHE A 405 16.88 -3.80 9.24
N ALA A 406 16.88 -4.86 10.06
CA ALA A 406 15.92 -5.95 9.98
C ALA A 406 14.54 -5.52 10.51
N ASN A 407 13.58 -5.37 9.61
CA ASN A 407 12.20 -5.02 9.93
C ASN A 407 11.18 -6.12 9.55
N LEU A 408 11.63 -7.23 8.95
CA LEU A 408 10.79 -8.32 8.44
C LEU A 408 11.09 -9.70 9.04
N ASP A 409 11.75 -9.76 10.21
CA ASP A 409 12.17 -11.03 10.84
C ASP A 409 11.02 -11.95 11.25
N CYS A 410 9.82 -11.39 11.36
CA CYS A 410 8.57 -12.07 11.67
C CYS A 410 7.81 -12.55 10.42
N GLN A 411 8.30 -12.22 9.21
CA GLN A 411 7.75 -12.68 7.92
C GLN A 411 8.69 -13.69 7.25
N THR A 412 8.20 -14.37 6.22
CA THR A 412 9.00 -15.21 5.34
C THR A 412 8.73 -14.83 3.88
N PRO A 413 9.78 -14.56 3.09
CA PRO A 413 9.64 -14.29 1.66
C PRO A 413 9.39 -15.58 0.89
N TYR A 414 8.69 -15.47 -0.25
CA TYR A 414 8.50 -16.63 -1.12
C TYR A 414 9.84 -17.07 -1.73
N TYR A 415 10.09 -18.38 -1.72
CA TYR A 415 11.30 -19.01 -2.23
C TYR A 415 11.33 -19.05 -3.76
N PHE A 416 11.42 -17.87 -4.39
CA PHE A 416 11.40 -17.71 -5.85
C PHE A 416 12.71 -18.07 -6.55
N VAL A 417 13.86 -17.99 -5.86
CA VAL A 417 15.19 -18.15 -6.47
C VAL A 417 16.08 -19.01 -5.59
N ASN A 418 16.79 -19.95 -6.19
CA ASN A 418 17.91 -20.68 -5.60
C ASN A 418 19.15 -19.77 -5.59
N LEU A 419 19.43 -19.11 -4.47
CA LEU A 419 20.50 -18.09 -4.40
C LEU A 419 21.89 -18.69 -4.61
N GLU A 420 22.06 -19.99 -4.37
CA GLU A 420 23.32 -20.70 -4.59
C GLU A 420 23.72 -20.78 -6.08
N ASN A 421 22.78 -20.58 -7.02
CA ASN A 421 23.05 -20.68 -8.46
C ASN A 421 22.20 -19.75 -9.35
N GLY A 422 21.38 -18.89 -8.76
CA GLY A 422 20.50 -17.95 -9.47
C GLY A 422 19.31 -18.59 -10.21
N LYS A 423 19.08 -19.91 -10.11
CA LYS A 423 17.98 -20.56 -10.84
C LYS A 423 16.64 -20.27 -10.17
N PHE A 424 15.65 -19.87 -10.97
CA PHE A 424 14.28 -19.67 -10.54
C PHE A 424 13.61 -20.98 -10.10
N ASN A 425 12.79 -20.87 -9.05
CA ASN A 425 11.93 -21.92 -8.54
C ASN A 425 10.55 -21.82 -9.21
N GLU A 426 10.45 -22.32 -10.44
CA GLU A 426 9.24 -22.16 -11.27
C GLU A 426 7.96 -22.70 -10.61
N ASP A 427 8.05 -23.76 -9.79
CA ASP A 427 6.88 -24.32 -9.09
C ASP A 427 6.27 -23.31 -8.10
N VAL A 428 7.12 -22.60 -7.35
CA VAL A 428 6.68 -21.56 -6.40
C VAL A 428 6.18 -20.32 -7.13
N ILE A 429 6.85 -19.94 -8.22
CA ILE A 429 6.43 -18.81 -9.07
C ILE A 429 5.04 -19.08 -9.68
N GLU A 430 4.82 -20.28 -10.22
CA GLU A 430 3.52 -20.67 -10.79
C GLU A 430 2.43 -20.73 -9.72
N LEU A 431 2.74 -21.24 -8.53
CA LEU A 431 1.79 -21.23 -7.42
C LEU A 431 1.39 -19.80 -7.05
N PHE A 432 2.36 -18.90 -6.85
CA PHE A 432 2.10 -17.49 -6.55
C PHE A 432 1.24 -16.81 -7.62
N ILE A 433 1.60 -16.94 -8.91
CA ILE A 433 0.83 -16.34 -10.01
C ILE A 433 -0.59 -16.92 -10.08
N ASN A 434 -0.76 -18.22 -9.85
CA ASN A 434 -2.09 -18.84 -9.85
C ASN A 434 -2.93 -18.37 -8.65
N SER A 435 -2.33 -18.19 -7.47
CA SER A 435 -3.00 -17.58 -6.32
C SER A 435 -3.46 -16.16 -6.63
N MET A 436 -2.61 -15.33 -7.27
CA MET A 436 -2.98 -13.96 -7.67
C MET A 436 -4.11 -13.93 -8.71
N LYS A 437 -4.11 -14.87 -9.67
CA LYS A 437 -5.22 -15.02 -10.63
C LYS A 437 -6.52 -15.45 -9.97
N GLN A 438 -6.44 -16.34 -8.97
CA GLN A 438 -7.61 -16.77 -8.22
C GLN A 438 -8.14 -15.63 -7.35
N LEU A 439 -7.27 -14.87 -6.70
CA LEU A 439 -7.61 -13.67 -5.94
C LEU A 439 -8.33 -12.63 -6.81
N GLN A 440 -7.79 -12.34 -7.99
CA GLN A 440 -8.45 -11.47 -8.97
C GLN A 440 -9.83 -12.02 -9.37
N LYS A 441 -9.95 -13.33 -9.61
CA LYS A 441 -11.23 -13.94 -10.00
C LYS A 441 -12.26 -13.89 -8.87
N ASP A 442 -11.83 -14.12 -7.64
CA ASP A 442 -12.70 -14.22 -6.46
C ASP A 442 -13.33 -12.88 -6.10
N TYR A 443 -12.60 -11.77 -6.26
CA TYR A 443 -13.04 -10.44 -5.84
C TYR A 443 -13.22 -9.45 -7.00
N ASN A 444 -12.91 -9.87 -8.23
CA ASN A 444 -13.00 -9.03 -9.43
C ASN A 444 -12.16 -7.73 -9.35
N PHE A 445 -11.01 -7.75 -8.69
CA PHE A 445 -10.12 -6.59 -8.62
C PHE A 445 -9.70 -6.09 -10.01
N ASP A 446 -9.58 -4.77 -10.14
CA ASP A 446 -9.19 -4.03 -11.34
C ASP A 446 -7.67 -3.81 -11.43
N GLY A 447 -6.94 -4.09 -10.35
CA GLY A 447 -5.49 -3.93 -10.30
C GLY A 447 -4.87 -4.42 -9.00
N PHE A 448 -3.55 -4.47 -8.98
CA PHE A 448 -2.77 -4.77 -7.78
C PHE A 448 -1.74 -3.68 -7.49
N ARG A 449 -1.61 -3.35 -6.20
CA ARG A 449 -0.41 -2.74 -5.65
C ARG A 449 0.47 -3.85 -5.12
N VAL A 450 1.76 -3.83 -5.44
CA VAL A 450 2.73 -4.80 -4.92
C VAL A 450 3.56 -4.12 -3.83
N ASP A 451 3.50 -4.67 -2.62
CA ASP A 451 4.24 -4.23 -1.42
C ASP A 451 5.71 -4.68 -1.47
N HIS A 452 6.57 -3.94 -0.79
CA HIS A 452 7.97 -4.24 -0.52
C HIS A 452 8.82 -4.54 -1.77
N ILE A 453 8.73 -3.65 -2.76
CA ILE A 453 9.49 -3.76 -4.01
C ILE A 453 10.26 -2.48 -4.34
N ASP A 454 10.88 -1.86 -3.33
CA ASP A 454 11.77 -0.71 -3.45
C ASP A 454 13.19 -1.13 -3.89
N HIS A 455 13.72 -2.21 -3.32
CA HIS A 455 15.07 -2.73 -3.62
C HIS A 455 15.05 -3.99 -4.49
N ILE A 456 14.61 -3.94 -5.75
CA ILE A 456 14.57 -5.15 -6.62
C ILE A 456 15.77 -5.28 -7.56
N VAL A 457 16.24 -4.16 -8.08
CA VAL A 457 17.19 -4.12 -9.21
C VAL A 457 18.48 -3.36 -8.90
N ASP A 458 18.69 -3.08 -7.62
CA ASP A 458 19.84 -2.39 -7.08
C ASP A 458 20.93 -3.37 -6.62
N GLU A 459 22.03 -2.82 -6.11
CA GLU A 459 23.24 -3.59 -5.80
C GLU A 459 23.08 -4.60 -4.66
N VAL A 460 22.08 -4.43 -3.78
CA VAL A 460 21.81 -5.36 -2.67
C VAL A 460 20.89 -6.51 -3.08
N SER A 461 20.21 -6.41 -4.23
CA SER A 461 19.22 -7.41 -4.67
C SER A 461 19.54 -8.08 -5.99
N GLU A 462 20.32 -7.45 -6.86
CA GLU A 462 20.67 -8.03 -8.15
C GLU A 462 22.11 -7.73 -8.57
N ARG A 463 22.78 -8.75 -9.13
CA ARG A 463 24.11 -8.59 -9.72
C ARG A 463 24.11 -9.15 -11.15
N ASN A 464 24.38 -8.30 -12.13
CA ASN A 464 24.42 -8.67 -13.55
C ASN A 464 23.14 -9.41 -14.03
N GLY A 465 21.95 -9.00 -13.57
CA GLY A 465 20.69 -9.66 -13.91
C GLY A 465 20.36 -10.92 -13.11
N VAL A 466 21.24 -11.32 -12.17
CA VAL A 466 21.04 -12.48 -11.29
C VAL A 466 20.59 -12.01 -9.91
N PRO A 467 19.44 -12.46 -9.40
CA PRO A 467 18.99 -12.11 -8.05
C PRO A 467 19.96 -12.65 -7.00
N ILE A 468 20.31 -11.81 -6.04
CA ILE A 468 21.17 -12.15 -4.90
C ILE A 468 20.47 -12.02 -3.55
N SER A 469 19.24 -11.49 -3.50
CA SER A 469 18.44 -11.37 -2.27
C SER A 469 17.15 -12.21 -2.32
N TYR A 470 16.45 -12.25 -1.20
CA TYR A 470 15.20 -12.99 -1.03
C TYR A 470 13.97 -12.30 -1.66
N ARG A 471 14.11 -11.08 -2.16
CA ARG A 471 13.01 -10.26 -2.68
C ARG A 471 12.42 -10.82 -3.97
N ALA A 472 11.20 -10.41 -4.31
CA ALA A 472 10.56 -10.81 -5.57
C ALA A 472 11.38 -10.30 -6.77
N PRO A 473 12.04 -11.18 -7.54
CA PRO A 473 12.94 -10.75 -8.59
C PRO A 473 12.16 -10.17 -9.78
N ARG A 474 12.81 -9.31 -10.57
CA ARG A 474 12.20 -8.66 -11.75
C ARG A 474 11.46 -9.63 -12.68
N TYR A 475 11.98 -10.86 -12.83
CA TYR A 475 11.38 -11.94 -13.62
C TYR A 475 9.98 -12.33 -13.13
N VAL A 476 9.81 -12.47 -11.81
CA VAL A 476 8.53 -12.87 -11.20
C VAL A 476 7.50 -11.75 -11.36
N LEU A 477 7.91 -10.51 -11.10
CA LEU A 477 7.05 -9.33 -11.23
C LEU A 477 6.60 -9.11 -12.69
N ASN A 478 7.51 -9.28 -13.66
CA ASN A 478 7.16 -9.28 -15.08
C ASN A 478 6.14 -10.37 -15.43
N LYS A 479 6.38 -11.60 -14.96
CA LYS A 479 5.53 -12.76 -15.27
C LYS A 479 4.14 -12.57 -14.68
N LEU A 480 4.03 -12.05 -13.46
CA LEU A 480 2.76 -11.67 -12.83
C LEU A 480 2.03 -10.62 -13.68
N ASN A 481 2.65 -9.45 -13.89
CA ASN A 481 2.02 -8.31 -14.57
C ASN A 481 1.61 -8.67 -16.01
N THR A 482 2.47 -9.40 -16.74
CA THR A 482 2.14 -9.91 -18.09
C THR A 482 0.95 -10.87 -18.06
N THR A 483 0.89 -11.76 -17.06
CA THR A 483 -0.17 -12.75 -16.96
C THR A 483 -1.52 -12.10 -16.66
N MET A 484 -1.55 -11.13 -15.74
CA MET A 484 -2.77 -10.38 -15.41
C MET A 484 -3.28 -9.59 -16.60
N LYS A 485 -2.40 -8.80 -17.25
CA LYS A 485 -2.74 -7.96 -18.40
C LYS A 485 -3.15 -8.75 -19.64
N LYS A 486 -2.63 -9.96 -19.84
CA LYS A 486 -3.05 -10.84 -20.95
C LYS A 486 -4.53 -11.23 -20.84
N LYS A 487 -5.05 -11.41 -19.62
CA LYS A 487 -6.45 -11.76 -19.38
C LYS A 487 -7.33 -10.51 -19.31
N ILE A 488 -6.83 -9.44 -18.70
CA ILE A 488 -7.54 -8.19 -18.43
C ILE A 488 -6.63 -7.04 -18.87
N PRO A 489 -6.72 -6.57 -20.13
CA PRO A 489 -5.80 -5.57 -20.68
C PRO A 489 -5.72 -4.25 -19.90
N TYR A 490 -6.81 -3.88 -19.22
CA TYR A 490 -6.88 -2.68 -18.39
C TYR A 490 -6.42 -2.87 -16.94
N PHE A 491 -5.94 -4.06 -16.57
CA PHE A 491 -5.53 -4.37 -15.20
C PHE A 491 -4.36 -3.50 -14.77
N ALA A 492 -4.57 -2.68 -13.74
CA ALA A 492 -3.59 -1.72 -13.24
C ALA A 492 -2.54 -2.39 -12.36
N THR A 493 -1.29 -1.96 -12.50
CA THR A 493 -0.19 -2.43 -11.65
C THR A 493 0.57 -1.25 -11.04
N LEU A 494 0.54 -1.17 -9.70
CA LEU A 494 1.21 -0.16 -8.89
C LEU A 494 2.39 -0.78 -8.13
N ALA A 495 3.57 -0.17 -8.20
CA ALA A 495 4.75 -0.60 -7.45
C ALA A 495 5.07 0.34 -6.29
N GLU A 496 5.25 -0.20 -5.08
CA GLU A 496 5.89 0.54 -3.99
C GLU A 496 7.40 0.60 -4.21
N TYR A 497 7.86 1.60 -4.98
CA TYR A 497 9.26 1.75 -5.36
C TYR A 497 10.00 2.94 -4.70
N MET A 498 9.29 3.95 -4.17
CA MET A 498 9.87 5.14 -3.50
C MET A 498 11.00 5.89 -4.25
N LEU A 499 11.22 5.60 -5.54
CA LEU A 499 12.03 6.32 -6.54
C LEU A 499 13.55 6.52 -6.30
N TRP A 500 14.14 6.02 -5.22
CA TRP A 500 15.56 6.14 -4.84
C TRP A 500 16.56 6.37 -6.00
N ASP A 501 17.08 5.30 -6.59
CA ASP A 501 18.09 5.34 -7.67
C ASP A 501 17.48 5.57 -9.07
N ASN A 502 16.20 5.97 -9.14
CA ASN A 502 15.51 6.33 -10.38
C ASN A 502 15.50 5.22 -11.47
N PHE A 503 15.31 3.95 -11.08
CA PHE A 503 15.20 2.78 -11.97
C PHE A 503 13.88 2.71 -12.76
N LEU A 504 13.45 3.82 -13.36
CA LEU A 504 12.17 3.93 -14.07
C LEU A 504 12.04 2.91 -15.20
N LYS A 505 13.15 2.61 -15.89
CA LYS A 505 13.19 1.65 -17.01
C LYS A 505 12.87 0.24 -16.51
N GLU A 506 13.52 -0.18 -15.45
CA GLU A 506 13.44 -1.52 -14.90
C GLU A 506 12.01 -1.80 -14.40
N TYR A 507 11.41 -0.88 -13.64
CA TYR A 507 10.04 -1.06 -13.17
C TYR A 507 9.00 -0.98 -14.29
N HIS A 508 9.14 -0.02 -15.20
CA HIS A 508 8.16 0.17 -16.27
C HIS A 508 8.27 -0.89 -17.38
N GLN A 509 9.46 -1.12 -17.94
CA GLN A 509 9.62 -1.97 -19.12
C GLN A 509 9.93 -3.42 -18.74
N ASP A 510 10.87 -3.62 -17.81
CA ASP A 510 11.29 -4.98 -17.46
C ASP A 510 10.26 -5.65 -16.55
N MET A 511 9.60 -4.91 -15.64
CA MET A 511 8.60 -5.46 -14.73
C MET A 511 7.15 -5.14 -15.12
N LYS A 512 6.91 -4.23 -16.07
CA LYS A 512 5.58 -3.85 -16.58
C LYS A 512 4.65 -3.24 -15.54
N PHE A 513 5.20 -2.43 -14.64
CA PHE A 513 4.41 -1.55 -13.79
C PHE A 513 3.90 -0.34 -14.57
N ASP A 514 2.68 0.07 -14.27
CA ASP A 514 2.03 1.21 -14.91
C ASP A 514 2.23 2.50 -14.12
N LEU A 515 2.27 2.36 -12.80
CA LEU A 515 2.37 3.44 -11.83
C LEU A 515 3.43 3.05 -10.80
N LEU A 516 4.32 3.98 -10.46
CA LEU A 516 5.27 3.84 -9.37
C LEU A 516 4.85 4.74 -8.22
N TRP A 517 5.09 4.27 -7.00
CA TRP A 517 4.94 5.08 -5.81
C TRP A 517 6.04 6.13 -5.76
N GLY A 518 5.67 7.40 -5.60
CA GLY A 518 6.59 8.52 -5.50
C GLY A 518 7.36 8.56 -4.17
N ASN A 519 8.39 9.40 -4.10
CA ASN A 519 9.12 9.69 -2.86
C ASN A 519 8.50 10.82 -2.02
N ASP A 520 7.28 11.27 -2.37
CA ASP A 520 6.62 12.43 -1.77
C ASP A 520 6.46 12.37 -0.24
N ILE A 521 6.41 11.17 0.35
CA ILE A 521 6.27 10.96 1.80
C ILE A 521 7.59 10.88 2.54
N ILE A 522 8.67 10.40 1.92
CA ILE A 522 9.99 10.33 2.56
C ILE A 522 10.77 11.64 2.37
N SER A 523 10.41 12.39 1.33
CA SER A 523 11.05 13.62 0.90
C SER A 523 10.13 14.84 1.07
N GLN A 524 9.10 14.79 1.93
CA GLN A 524 8.08 15.84 2.07
C GLN A 524 8.65 17.26 2.15
N PHE A 525 9.71 17.43 2.95
CA PHE A 525 10.37 18.70 3.21
C PHE A 525 11.12 19.28 2.00
N ASP A 526 11.40 18.47 0.96
CA ASP A 526 12.05 18.92 -0.28
C ASP A 526 11.07 19.26 -1.41
N LYS A 527 9.78 18.93 -1.24
CA LYS A 527 8.76 19.05 -2.30
C LYS A 527 8.22 20.47 -2.45
N THR A 528 9.05 21.43 -2.83
CA THR A 528 8.61 22.77 -3.27
C THR A 528 7.83 22.71 -4.60
N PRO A 529 7.09 23.77 -4.99
CA PRO A 529 6.50 23.85 -6.32
C PRO A 529 7.51 23.60 -7.45
N GLU A 530 8.70 24.20 -7.38
CA GLU A 530 9.78 23.96 -8.34
C GLU A 530 10.21 22.50 -8.37
N ARG A 531 10.45 21.88 -7.21
CA ARG A 531 10.84 20.46 -7.14
C ARG A 531 9.82 19.52 -7.77
N ILE A 532 8.53 19.78 -7.55
CA ILE A 532 7.46 18.99 -8.18
C ILE A 532 7.44 19.20 -9.71
N SER A 533 7.71 20.42 -10.17
CA SER A 533 7.86 20.72 -11.60
C SER A 533 9.06 19.98 -12.22
N GLU A 534 10.19 19.90 -11.50
CA GLU A 534 11.35 19.10 -11.91
C GLU A 534 11.03 17.60 -11.98
N ASP A 535 10.31 17.06 -10.98
CA ASP A 535 9.86 15.66 -11.00
C ASP A 535 8.98 15.37 -12.21
N ASN A 536 8.07 16.30 -12.55
CA ASN A 536 7.22 16.22 -13.73
C ASN A 536 8.07 16.27 -15.02
N GLN A 537 9.09 17.13 -15.09
CA GLN A 537 9.99 17.19 -16.23
C GLN A 537 10.83 15.91 -16.39
N ASN A 538 11.30 15.32 -15.30
CA ASN A 538 12.02 14.03 -15.31
C ASN A 538 11.13 12.92 -15.89
N LEU A 539 9.87 12.83 -15.42
CA LEU A 539 8.90 11.88 -15.94
C LEU A 539 8.58 12.15 -17.42
N THR A 540 8.42 13.41 -17.83
CA THR A 540 8.22 13.82 -19.23
C THR A 540 9.39 13.37 -20.11
N ASN A 541 10.63 13.61 -19.68
CA ASN A 541 11.84 13.19 -20.40
C ASN A 541 11.90 11.67 -20.58
N TYR A 542 11.46 10.92 -19.56
CA TYR A 542 11.35 9.47 -19.67
C TYR A 542 10.25 9.07 -20.65
N ASN A 543 9.10 9.75 -20.62
CA ASN A 543 7.89 9.34 -21.34
C ASN A 543 7.79 9.79 -22.79
N ILE A 544 8.50 10.84 -23.21
CA ILE A 544 8.41 11.43 -24.55
C ILE A 544 8.69 10.43 -25.69
N LYS A 545 9.46 9.37 -25.39
CA LYS A 545 9.80 8.30 -26.34
C LYS A 545 8.71 7.23 -26.51
N PHE A 546 7.70 7.18 -25.63
CA PHE A 546 6.65 6.18 -25.68
C PHE A 546 5.39 6.67 -26.38
N LYS A 547 4.64 5.74 -26.95
CA LYS A 547 3.30 6.00 -27.49
C LYS A 547 2.29 6.09 -26.35
N LYS A 548 1.18 6.79 -26.60
CA LYS A 548 -0.03 6.75 -25.75
C LYS A 548 -0.41 5.28 -25.47
N GLY A 549 -0.71 4.92 -24.23
CA GLY A 549 -0.93 3.52 -23.82
C GLY A 549 0.22 2.88 -23.04
N ASN A 550 1.46 3.36 -23.26
CA ASN A 550 2.68 2.74 -22.72
C ASN A 550 3.52 3.75 -21.94
N MET A 551 2.91 4.80 -21.38
CA MET A 551 3.62 5.76 -20.53
C MET A 551 3.61 5.27 -19.09
N LEU A 552 4.71 5.51 -18.39
CA LEU A 552 4.79 5.35 -16.95
C LEU A 552 4.09 6.53 -16.27
N SER A 553 3.50 6.32 -15.12
CA SER A 553 3.12 7.41 -14.23
C SER A 553 3.78 7.22 -12.86
N ILE A 554 3.85 8.29 -12.09
CA ILE A 554 4.38 8.30 -10.72
C ILE A 554 3.32 8.94 -9.83
N LEU A 555 2.93 8.26 -8.75
CA LEU A 555 1.96 8.78 -7.79
C LEU A 555 2.40 10.12 -7.22
N LYS A 556 1.44 11.01 -6.99
CA LYS A 556 1.56 12.09 -6.02
C LYS A 556 0.96 11.56 -4.71
N THR A 557 1.81 11.36 -3.71
CA THR A 557 1.37 10.72 -2.45
C THR A 557 1.08 11.80 -1.40
N TYR A 558 -0.20 12.09 -1.18
CA TYR A 558 -0.62 12.98 -0.09
C TYR A 558 -0.27 12.36 1.26
N ASN A 559 -0.68 11.11 1.46
CA ASN A 559 -0.35 10.26 2.60
C ASN A 559 -0.32 8.79 2.18
N ASN A 560 0.23 7.95 3.05
CA ASN A 560 0.16 6.50 2.96
C ASN A 560 0.25 5.84 4.35
N GLN A 561 0.17 4.51 4.40
CA GLN A 561 0.29 3.75 5.64
C GLN A 561 1.67 3.86 6.32
N ASP A 562 2.70 4.27 5.58
CA ASP A 562 4.09 4.35 6.08
C ASP A 562 4.43 5.73 6.68
N GLY A 563 3.61 6.76 6.42
CA GLY A 563 3.88 8.13 6.83
C GLY A 563 3.97 8.32 8.35
N GLU A 564 3.40 7.39 9.12
CA GLU A 564 3.40 7.38 10.58
C GLU A 564 4.61 6.63 11.19
N PHE A 565 5.39 5.89 10.40
CA PHE A 565 6.56 5.19 10.93
C PHE A 565 7.55 6.15 11.54
N HIS A 566 8.10 5.81 12.71
CA HIS A 566 9.05 6.67 13.43
C HIS A 566 10.25 7.13 12.56
N CYS A 567 10.76 6.25 11.70
CA CYS A 567 11.85 6.59 10.77
C CYS A 567 11.43 7.57 9.67
N ILE A 568 10.15 7.63 9.28
CA ILE A 568 9.59 8.52 8.25
C ILE A 568 8.93 9.74 8.90
N ASP A 569 7.86 9.55 9.68
CA ASP A 569 7.19 10.54 10.52
C ASP A 569 6.87 11.84 9.75
N GLN A 570 6.30 11.68 8.55
CA GLN A 570 5.97 12.75 7.59
C GLN A 570 4.49 12.71 7.16
N TYR A 571 3.62 12.10 7.97
CA TYR A 571 2.17 12.12 7.76
C TYR A 571 1.61 13.56 7.76
N PRO A 572 0.59 13.91 6.96
CA PRO A 572 0.18 15.30 6.71
C PRO A 572 -0.16 16.13 7.95
N ALA A 573 -0.70 15.53 9.01
CA ALA A 573 -1.12 16.29 10.18
C ALA A 573 0.04 16.98 10.93
N GLN A 574 1.29 16.52 10.76
CA GLN A 574 2.48 17.22 11.25
C GLN A 574 2.68 18.62 10.63
N LEU A 575 2.03 18.89 9.49
CA LEU A 575 2.10 20.18 8.79
C LEU A 575 1.16 21.25 9.38
N GLY A 576 0.33 20.88 10.36
CA GLY A 576 -0.81 21.67 10.80
C GLY A 576 -1.97 21.66 9.80
N GLU A 577 -3.14 22.14 10.22
CA GLU A 577 -4.38 22.05 9.41
C GLU A 577 -4.23 22.73 8.04
N ASN A 578 -3.73 23.97 8.02
CA ASN A 578 -3.52 24.70 6.77
C ASN A 578 -2.42 24.05 5.92
N GLY A 579 -1.36 23.52 6.53
CA GLY A 579 -0.28 22.87 5.78
C GLY A 579 -0.72 21.55 5.15
N ALA A 580 -1.51 20.76 5.86
CA ALA A 580 -2.14 19.55 5.33
C ALA A 580 -3.09 19.88 4.17
N LEU A 581 -3.87 20.96 4.25
CA LEU A 581 -4.73 21.38 3.15
C LEU A 581 -3.91 21.89 1.95
N TYR A 582 -2.84 22.65 2.20
CA TYR A 582 -1.98 23.16 1.15
C TYR A 582 -1.19 22.07 0.44
N LYS A 583 -0.74 21.02 1.14
CA LYS A 583 -0.14 19.84 0.47
C LYS A 583 -1.10 19.22 -0.54
N TRP A 584 -2.39 19.08 -0.18
CA TRP A 584 -3.43 18.58 -1.08
C TRP A 584 -3.65 19.49 -2.29
N PHE A 585 -3.77 20.80 -2.03
CA PHE A 585 -3.89 21.83 -3.06
C PHE A 585 -2.70 21.82 -4.04
N LYS A 586 -1.48 21.96 -3.51
CA LYS A 586 -0.23 22.05 -4.27
C LYS A 586 -0.08 20.88 -5.24
N TYR A 587 -0.30 19.65 -4.78
CA TYR A 587 -0.18 18.48 -5.65
C TYR A 587 -1.24 18.44 -6.76
N LYS A 588 -2.47 18.90 -6.52
CA LYS A 588 -3.51 18.97 -7.55
C LYS A 588 -3.34 20.12 -8.54
N PHE A 589 -2.65 21.19 -8.15
CA PHE A 589 -2.46 22.40 -8.98
C PHE A 589 -1.09 22.49 -9.66
N LEU A 590 -0.26 21.45 -9.55
CA LEU A 590 0.99 21.30 -10.31
C LEU A 590 0.91 20.13 -11.31
N PRO A 591 0.04 20.20 -12.33
CA PRO A 591 -0.07 19.14 -13.33
C PRO A 591 1.18 19.05 -14.20
N GLY A 592 1.59 17.82 -14.52
CA GLY A 592 2.83 17.58 -15.29
C GLY A 592 2.68 17.59 -16.81
N GLY A 593 1.50 17.93 -17.36
CA GLY A 593 1.28 17.92 -18.79
C GLY A 593 1.10 16.51 -19.38
N LYS A 594 1.04 16.44 -20.72
CA LYS A 594 0.68 15.24 -21.48
C LYS A 594 1.54 14.01 -21.16
N TYR A 595 2.82 14.20 -20.86
CA TYR A 595 3.79 13.11 -20.65
C TYR A 595 4.11 12.85 -19.19
N ALA A 596 3.52 13.60 -18.25
CA ALA A 596 3.72 13.40 -16.82
C ALA A 596 2.42 13.63 -16.04
N GLN A 597 1.31 13.05 -16.52
CA GLN A 597 0.08 12.99 -15.72
C GLN A 597 0.28 12.05 -14.53
N ARG A 598 -0.18 12.48 -13.36
CA ARG A 598 0.04 11.79 -12.08
C ARG A 598 -1.26 11.75 -11.25
N PRO A 599 -1.73 10.57 -10.84
CA PRO A 599 -2.86 10.43 -9.93
C PRO A 599 -2.45 10.73 -8.47
N MET A 600 -3.44 10.97 -7.62
CA MET A 600 -3.29 11.31 -6.20
C MET A 600 -3.62 10.11 -5.29
N LEU A 601 -2.77 9.79 -4.31
CA LEU A 601 -3.07 8.83 -3.25
C LEU A 601 -3.26 9.53 -1.90
N TYR A 602 -4.33 9.19 -1.18
CA TYR A 602 -4.57 9.58 0.22
C TYR A 602 -5.17 8.42 1.04
N VAL A 603 -5.13 8.54 2.36
CA VAL A 603 -5.58 7.52 3.33
C VAL A 603 -6.92 7.92 3.94
N ASP A 604 -7.74 6.93 4.29
CA ASP A 604 -8.95 7.17 5.08
C ASP A 604 -8.68 8.02 6.33
N GLY A 605 -9.46 9.09 6.50
CA GLY A 605 -9.35 10.01 7.63
C GLY A 605 -8.56 11.29 7.32
N ASP A 606 -7.71 11.27 6.28
CA ASP A 606 -6.98 12.45 5.79
C ASP A 606 -7.93 13.58 5.42
N GLU A 607 -9.04 13.27 4.75
CA GLU A 607 -10.04 14.25 4.30
C GLU A 607 -10.74 14.97 5.46
N SER A 608 -10.53 14.51 6.69
CA SER A 608 -11.07 15.10 7.92
C SER A 608 -9.98 15.60 8.87
N PHE A 609 -8.71 15.62 8.43
CA PHE A 609 -7.56 16.02 9.23
C PHE A 609 -7.34 15.14 10.48
N THR A 610 -7.53 13.82 10.32
CA THR A 610 -7.21 12.86 11.38
C THR A 610 -5.71 12.84 11.65
N GLN A 611 -5.31 12.89 12.93
CA GLN A 611 -3.92 13.13 13.35
C GLN A 611 -2.99 11.91 13.22
N GLY A 612 -3.53 10.73 12.91
CA GLY A 612 -2.78 9.48 12.74
C GLY A 612 -3.58 8.27 13.25
N GLY A 613 -2.90 7.15 13.47
CA GLY A 613 -3.49 5.89 13.94
C GLY A 613 -3.79 4.90 12.82
N THR A 614 -3.30 5.14 11.61
CA THR A 614 -3.45 4.25 10.46
C THR A 614 -2.79 2.91 10.74
N GLU A 615 -1.51 2.90 11.11
CA GLU A 615 -0.75 1.67 11.35
C GLU A 615 -1.38 0.83 12.48
N TYR A 616 -1.70 1.48 13.59
CA TYR A 616 -2.37 0.88 14.75
C TYR A 616 -3.68 0.21 14.36
N THR A 617 -4.53 0.91 13.62
CA THR A 617 -5.84 0.44 13.18
C THR A 617 -5.73 -0.79 12.28
N ILE A 618 -4.75 -0.79 11.37
CA ILE A 618 -4.48 -1.91 10.49
C ILE A 618 -3.98 -3.12 11.29
N GLY A 619 -2.97 -2.92 12.12
CA GLY A 619 -2.30 -3.96 12.87
C GLY A 619 -3.19 -4.65 13.90
N GLU A 620 -3.92 -3.88 14.70
CA GLU A 620 -4.81 -4.41 15.75
C GLU A 620 -6.17 -4.89 15.23
N GLU A 621 -6.48 -4.57 13.96
CA GLU A 621 -7.80 -4.76 13.37
C GLU A 621 -8.91 -4.13 14.24
N VAL A 622 -8.91 -2.80 14.33
CA VAL A 622 -9.89 -2.01 15.11
C VAL A 622 -10.41 -0.83 14.29
N ALA A 623 -11.50 -0.20 14.73
CA ALA A 623 -11.97 1.04 14.11
C ALA A 623 -11.01 2.22 14.33
N MET A 624 -10.90 3.07 13.32
CA MET A 624 -10.10 4.29 13.37
C MET A 624 -10.85 5.39 14.11
N LYS A 625 -10.16 6.07 15.03
CA LYS A 625 -10.62 7.32 15.63
C LYS A 625 -10.39 8.46 14.64
N ARG A 626 -11.46 9.17 14.28
CA ARG A 626 -11.40 10.21 13.23
C ARG A 626 -11.63 11.59 13.83
N ALA A 627 -11.00 12.57 13.22
CA ALA A 627 -11.28 13.96 13.52
C ALA A 627 -12.66 14.38 13.01
N GLU A 628 -13.31 15.27 13.75
CA GLU A 628 -14.63 15.84 13.42
C GLU A 628 -14.45 17.26 12.87
N ASN A 629 -13.76 17.38 11.73
CA ASN A 629 -13.43 18.68 11.12
C ASN A 629 -14.18 18.89 9.79
N GLU A 630 -15.44 19.31 9.87
CA GLU A 630 -16.27 19.57 8.68
C GLU A 630 -15.74 20.74 7.83
N ASN A 631 -15.09 21.73 8.44
CA ASN A 631 -14.53 22.88 7.73
C ASN A 631 -13.34 22.46 6.85
N PHE A 632 -12.41 21.68 7.42
CA PHE A 632 -11.31 21.11 6.66
C PHE A 632 -11.82 20.22 5.52
N TYR A 633 -12.75 19.30 5.82
CA TYR A 633 -13.34 18.43 4.81
C TYR A 633 -13.97 19.22 3.66
N THR A 634 -14.73 20.27 3.98
CA THR A 634 -15.38 21.10 2.96
C THR A 634 -14.36 21.71 2.00
N LYS A 635 -13.22 22.20 2.51
CA LYS A 635 -12.13 22.74 1.68
C LYS A 635 -11.42 21.65 0.89
N PHE A 636 -11.10 20.53 1.53
CA PHE A 636 -10.42 19.38 0.91
C PHE A 636 -11.21 18.83 -0.29
N ASP A 637 -12.51 18.64 -0.08
CA ASP A 637 -13.47 18.15 -1.08
C ASP A 637 -13.72 19.18 -2.20
N ALA A 638 -13.79 20.48 -1.87
CA ALA A 638 -13.98 21.53 -2.86
C ALA A 638 -12.79 21.68 -3.82
N ILE A 639 -11.55 21.57 -3.31
CA ILE A 639 -10.33 21.57 -4.13
C ILE A 639 -10.39 20.41 -5.14
N ASP A 640 -10.74 19.22 -4.66
CA ASP A 640 -10.82 18.03 -5.50
C ASP A 640 -11.88 18.16 -6.60
N ARG A 641 -13.10 18.56 -6.23
CA ARG A 641 -14.19 18.78 -7.19
C ARG A 641 -13.86 19.86 -8.21
N PHE A 642 -13.18 20.93 -7.80
CA PHE A 642 -12.76 21.99 -8.72
C PHE A 642 -11.79 21.42 -9.78
N VAL A 643 -10.77 20.67 -9.35
CA VAL A 643 -9.74 20.09 -10.23
C VAL A 643 -10.35 19.08 -11.20
N LYS A 644 -11.21 18.17 -10.73
CA LYS A 644 -11.88 17.16 -11.58
C LYS A 644 -12.74 17.77 -12.68
N ASN A 645 -13.32 18.94 -12.42
CA ASN A 645 -14.18 19.64 -13.37
C ASN A 645 -13.44 20.69 -14.21
N ASN A 646 -12.13 20.87 -13.99
CA ASN A 646 -11.34 21.86 -14.72
C ASN A 646 -10.41 21.22 -15.74
N ASN A 647 -10.79 21.32 -17.02
CA ASN A 647 -10.07 20.69 -18.13
C ASN A 647 -8.67 21.29 -18.40
N ILE A 648 -8.35 22.46 -17.85
CA ILE A 648 -7.00 23.04 -17.95
C ILE A 648 -6.12 22.50 -16.84
N ILE A 649 -6.63 22.40 -15.62
CA ILE A 649 -5.85 21.88 -14.49
C ILE A 649 -5.56 20.39 -14.66
N ASN A 650 -6.54 19.57 -15.04
CA ASN A 650 -6.34 18.12 -15.13
C ASN A 650 -5.64 17.62 -16.42
N ASN A 651 -5.41 18.49 -17.40
CA ASN A 651 -4.82 18.09 -18.68
C ASN A 651 -3.78 19.10 -19.22
N GLY A 652 -3.53 20.17 -18.46
CA GLY A 652 -2.52 21.18 -18.76
C GLY A 652 -1.19 20.88 -18.09
N GLU A 653 -0.32 21.87 -18.11
CA GLU A 653 1.04 21.81 -17.60
C GLU A 653 1.30 23.06 -16.76
N ALA A 654 1.89 22.85 -15.58
CA ALA A 654 2.35 23.92 -14.72
C ALA A 654 3.73 24.44 -15.14
N GLN A 655 3.90 25.76 -15.12
CA GLN A 655 5.16 26.43 -15.38
C GLN A 655 5.43 27.41 -14.24
N ILE A 656 6.54 27.21 -13.52
CA ILE A 656 6.95 28.07 -12.42
C ILE A 656 7.32 29.45 -12.96
N ILE A 657 6.78 30.50 -12.33
CA ILE A 657 7.15 31.90 -12.59
C ILE A 657 8.18 32.34 -11.54
N VAL A 658 7.93 32.01 -10.28
CA VAL A 658 8.81 32.30 -9.13
C VAL A 658 8.62 31.25 -8.05
N ASP A 659 9.71 30.89 -7.38
CA ASP A 659 9.74 30.06 -6.17
C ASP A 659 10.88 30.54 -5.27
N ASP A 660 10.57 31.47 -4.36
CA ASP A 660 11.54 32.15 -3.50
C ASP A 660 11.84 31.33 -2.23
N GLU A 661 13.07 31.45 -1.71
CA GLU A 661 13.48 30.76 -0.47
C GLU A 661 12.60 31.13 0.75
N ASP A 662 12.04 32.35 0.76
CA ASP A 662 11.17 32.85 1.83
C ASP A 662 9.75 32.23 1.82
N GLY A 663 9.40 31.49 0.77
CA GLY A 663 8.11 30.83 0.62
C GLY A 663 7.23 31.39 -0.49
N PHE A 664 7.50 32.58 -1.02
CA PHE A 664 6.65 33.14 -2.07
C PHE A 664 6.81 32.36 -3.38
N SER A 665 5.71 31.86 -3.91
CA SER A 665 5.71 31.07 -5.15
C SER A 665 4.53 31.45 -6.03
N ALA A 666 4.76 31.44 -7.35
CA ALA A 666 3.70 31.57 -8.33
C ALA A 666 4.00 30.74 -9.57
N TRP A 667 2.94 30.16 -10.15
CA TRP A 667 3.04 29.36 -11.37
C TRP A 667 1.80 29.51 -12.24
N LEU A 668 2.00 29.30 -13.53
CA LEU A 668 0.95 29.34 -14.55
C LEU A 668 0.59 27.92 -14.98
N ILE A 669 -0.70 27.61 -15.05
CA ILE A 669 -1.22 26.36 -15.60
C ILE A 669 -1.85 26.67 -16.95
N THR A 670 -1.31 26.06 -18.00
CA THR A 670 -1.78 26.28 -19.38
C THR A 670 -2.11 24.96 -20.06
N LYS A 671 -2.97 25.02 -21.09
CA LYS A 671 -3.27 23.86 -21.93
C LYS A 671 -3.51 24.32 -23.36
N GLU A 672 -2.61 23.95 -24.28
CA GLU A 672 -2.80 24.24 -25.69
C GLU A 672 -3.97 23.42 -26.30
N PRO A 673 -4.85 24.01 -27.14
CA PRO A 673 -4.88 25.41 -27.63
C PRO A 673 -5.84 26.32 -26.85
N MET A 674 -6.16 26.03 -25.58
CA MET A 674 -7.07 26.84 -24.78
C MET A 674 -6.48 28.22 -24.52
N LYS A 675 -7.29 29.26 -24.68
CA LYS A 675 -6.90 30.64 -24.36
C LYS A 675 -6.92 30.94 -22.86
N THR A 676 -7.66 30.16 -22.09
CA THR A 676 -7.75 30.33 -20.64
C THR A 676 -6.56 29.66 -19.96
N ALA A 677 -6.02 30.31 -18.94
CA ALA A 677 -4.96 29.80 -18.07
C ALA A 677 -5.30 30.09 -16.60
N TYR A 678 -4.61 29.41 -15.68
CA TYR A 678 -4.72 29.68 -14.25
C TYR A 678 -3.38 30.14 -13.69
N LEU A 679 -3.38 31.30 -13.03
CA LEU A 679 -2.25 31.77 -12.25
C LEU A 679 -2.49 31.41 -10.79
N ILE A 680 -1.56 30.68 -10.20
CA ILE A 680 -1.58 30.32 -8.79
C ILE A 680 -0.52 31.12 -8.07
N VAL A 681 -0.86 31.66 -6.91
CA VAL A 681 0.07 32.35 -6.01
C VAL A 681 -0.05 31.70 -4.63
N SER A 682 1.08 31.41 -3.98
CA SER A 682 1.06 30.83 -2.64
C SER A 682 2.30 31.15 -1.80
N ASN A 683 2.15 31.03 -0.48
CA ASN A 683 3.27 30.81 0.42
C ASN A 683 3.46 29.30 0.58
N HIS A 684 4.51 28.73 -0.02
CA HIS A 684 4.74 27.29 -0.04
C HIS A 684 5.30 26.71 1.26
N LYS A 685 5.65 27.56 2.25
CA LYS A 685 6.05 27.09 3.58
C LYS A 685 4.84 26.61 4.35
N TYR A 686 5.05 25.62 5.21
CA TYR A 686 4.02 25.10 6.10
C TYR A 686 4.02 25.82 7.44
N PRO A 687 2.88 25.90 8.14
CA PRO A 687 2.84 26.39 9.51
C PRO A 687 3.85 25.68 10.42
N THR A 688 3.92 24.35 10.29
CA THR A 688 4.91 23.50 10.93
C THR A 688 5.42 22.48 9.94
N GLU A 689 6.67 22.02 10.07
CA GLU A 689 7.19 20.90 9.28
C GLU A 689 8.34 20.21 9.99
N LYS A 690 8.30 18.88 10.04
CA LYS A 690 9.44 18.05 10.43
C LYS A 690 10.42 17.94 9.25
N VAL A 691 11.62 18.47 9.44
CA VAL A 691 12.69 18.43 8.45
C VAL A 691 13.84 17.56 8.93
N MET A 692 14.52 16.90 7.99
CA MET A 692 15.76 16.17 8.27
C MET A 692 16.94 17.12 8.21
N LYS A 693 17.78 17.14 9.25
CA LYS A 693 19.03 17.91 9.31
C LYS A 693 20.21 17.01 9.61
N THR A 694 21.38 17.42 9.14
CA THR A 694 22.65 16.74 9.43
C THR A 694 23.46 17.58 10.41
N ALA A 695 23.77 17.00 11.56
CA ALA A 695 24.67 17.62 12.54
C ALA A 695 26.10 17.74 11.97
N ALA A 696 26.92 18.61 12.56
CA ALA A 696 28.33 18.75 12.18
C ALA A 696 29.13 17.44 12.33
N THR A 697 28.63 16.49 13.13
CA THR A 697 29.18 15.13 13.32
C THR A 697 28.87 14.18 12.14
N GLY A 698 27.98 14.57 11.22
CA GLY A 698 27.48 13.73 10.14
C GLY A 698 26.21 12.95 10.48
N GLU A 699 25.75 13.00 11.73
CA GLU A 699 24.52 12.31 12.16
C GLU A 699 23.27 13.05 11.67
N SER A 700 22.31 12.31 11.12
CA SER A 700 21.02 12.86 10.71
C SER A 700 20.02 12.85 11.87
N TYR A 701 19.30 13.94 12.07
CA TYR A 701 18.25 14.08 13.08
C TYR A 701 17.04 14.83 12.50
N LYS A 702 15.88 14.71 13.15
CA LYS A 702 14.65 15.42 12.78
C LYS A 702 14.45 16.64 13.67
N GLU A 703 14.03 17.74 13.07
CA GLU A 703 13.69 18.98 13.77
C GLU A 703 12.33 19.48 13.29
N LEU A 704 11.49 19.97 14.20
CA LEU A 704 10.26 20.68 13.85
C LEU A 704 10.59 22.15 13.58
N VAL A 705 10.26 22.64 12.40
CA VAL A 705 10.48 24.02 11.96
C VAL A 705 9.12 24.71 11.77
N GLU A 706 9.06 26.00 12.04
CA GLU A 706 7.88 26.84 11.84
C GLU A 706 8.04 27.70 10.58
N GLY A 707 6.97 27.83 9.79
CA GLY A 707 6.91 28.74 8.65
C GLY A 707 6.40 30.11 9.05
N TYR A 708 6.77 31.13 8.25
CA TYR A 708 6.42 32.53 8.52
C TYR A 708 5.67 33.17 7.34
N PRO A 709 4.85 34.20 7.61
CA PRO A 709 4.20 34.96 6.54
C PRO A 709 5.23 35.68 5.67
N VAL A 710 4.94 35.78 4.38
CA VAL A 710 5.66 36.66 3.45
C VAL A 710 4.88 37.97 3.28
N PHE A 711 5.61 39.07 3.08
CA PHE A 711 5.04 40.42 3.05
C PHE A 711 5.46 41.16 1.79
N ASP A 712 4.62 42.10 1.38
CA ASP A 712 4.89 43.07 0.31
C ASP A 712 5.38 42.43 -1.00
N LYS A 713 4.73 41.33 -1.41
CA LYS A 713 5.04 40.62 -2.66
C LYS A 713 4.19 41.13 -3.81
N GLU A 714 4.73 41.09 -5.03
CA GLU A 714 4.02 41.48 -6.25
C GLU A 714 4.28 40.44 -7.34
N ILE A 715 3.24 40.09 -8.11
CA ILE A 715 3.35 39.25 -9.30
C ILE A 715 2.77 39.99 -10.50
N TYR A 716 3.54 40.04 -11.60
CA TYR A 716 3.09 40.63 -12.85
C TYR A 716 2.27 39.62 -13.65
N ILE A 717 1.17 40.07 -14.24
CA ILE A 717 0.37 39.25 -15.15
C ILE A 717 1.18 39.07 -16.44
N PRO A 718 1.34 37.84 -16.96
CA PRO A 718 2.05 37.61 -18.23
C PRO A 718 1.42 38.43 -19.36
N SER A 719 2.23 39.14 -20.14
CA SER A 719 1.78 40.16 -21.12
C SER A 719 0.78 39.68 -22.18
N ASP A 720 0.73 38.37 -22.43
CA ASP A 720 -0.19 37.75 -23.39
C ASP A 720 -1.61 37.56 -22.83
N TYR A 721 -1.83 37.82 -21.53
CA TYR A 721 -3.04 37.50 -20.80
C TYR A 721 -3.67 38.70 -20.09
N ASP A 722 -5.00 38.67 -20.00
CA ASP A 722 -5.78 39.53 -19.12
C ASP A 722 -6.24 38.77 -17.87
N LEU A 723 -6.22 39.43 -16.71
CA LEU A 723 -6.87 38.95 -15.49
C LEU A 723 -8.39 39.04 -15.64
N LYS A 724 -9.11 37.97 -15.28
CA LYS A 724 -10.58 37.92 -15.36
C LYS A 724 -11.26 37.64 -14.04
N ASN A 725 -10.84 36.62 -13.31
CA ASN A 725 -11.52 36.17 -12.11
C ASN A 725 -10.53 35.74 -11.03
N GLU A 726 -10.90 35.93 -9.76
CA GLU A 726 -10.35 35.19 -8.62
C GLU A 726 -11.35 34.09 -8.23
N TYR A 727 -10.89 32.85 -8.04
CA TYR A 727 -11.75 31.78 -7.54
C TYR A 727 -11.68 31.73 -6.02
N VAL A 728 -12.83 31.94 -5.38
CA VAL A 728 -12.98 31.89 -3.91
C VAL A 728 -13.94 30.79 -3.52
N LEU A 729 -13.67 30.12 -2.40
CA LEU A 729 -14.57 29.10 -1.86
C LEU A 729 -15.83 29.78 -1.30
N LYS A 730 -16.99 29.46 -1.87
CA LYS A 730 -18.31 29.83 -1.34
C LYS A 730 -19.10 28.58 -1.03
N ASP A 731 -19.58 28.48 0.21
CA ASP A 731 -20.22 27.28 0.76
C ASP A 731 -19.36 26.01 0.58
N LYS A 732 -19.55 25.30 -0.54
CA LYS A 732 -18.87 24.02 -0.86
C LYS A 732 -18.12 24.05 -2.19
N ASP A 733 -18.17 25.14 -2.94
CA ASP A 733 -17.70 25.19 -4.32
C ASP A 733 -16.79 26.41 -4.54
N TYR A 734 -15.73 26.27 -5.35
CA TYR A 734 -14.94 27.42 -5.80
C TYR A 734 -15.70 28.15 -6.91
N GLU A 735 -16.01 29.43 -6.68
CA GLU A 735 -16.79 30.25 -7.60
C GLU A 735 -15.97 31.44 -8.11
N PRO A 736 -16.05 31.76 -9.41
CA PRO A 736 -15.34 32.89 -9.98
C PRO A 736 -15.91 34.21 -9.46
N GLN A 737 -15.04 35.08 -8.97
CA GLN A 737 -15.31 36.48 -8.66
C GLN A 737 -14.65 37.36 -9.71
N PRO A 738 -15.43 38.15 -10.49
CA PRO A 738 -14.87 39.06 -11.47
C PRO A 738 -13.86 40.03 -10.86
N MET A 739 -12.73 40.17 -11.53
CA MET A 739 -11.65 41.09 -11.19
C MET A 739 -11.52 42.16 -12.28
N GLU A 740 -11.11 43.36 -11.90
CA GLU A 740 -10.66 44.35 -12.90
C GLU A 740 -9.34 43.89 -13.51
N ASN A 741 -9.15 44.15 -14.80
CA ASN A 741 -7.90 43.82 -15.47
C ASN A 741 -6.78 44.72 -14.92
N MET A 742 -5.68 44.13 -14.47
CA MET A 742 -4.54 44.82 -13.87
C MET A 742 -3.25 44.20 -14.39
N ASP A 743 -2.18 44.99 -14.48
CA ASP A 743 -0.86 44.53 -14.95
C ASP A 743 -0.11 43.70 -13.88
N SER A 744 -0.44 43.89 -12.61
CA SER A 744 0.14 43.17 -11.47
C SER A 744 -0.87 42.98 -10.33
N ILE A 745 -0.59 42.01 -9.46
CA ILE A 745 -1.33 41.76 -8.21
C ILE A 745 -0.35 41.92 -7.05
N HIS A 746 -0.70 42.77 -6.09
CA HIS A 746 0.08 43.01 -4.87
C HIS A 746 -0.52 42.27 -3.67
N PHE A 747 0.35 41.67 -2.86
CA PHE A 747 0.02 40.94 -1.64
C PHE A 747 0.74 41.58 -0.45
N GLU A 748 -0.01 42.29 0.40
CA GLU A 748 0.52 42.87 1.65
C GLU A 748 1.04 41.77 2.58
N LYS A 749 0.34 40.63 2.63
CA LYS A 749 0.68 39.48 3.47
C LYS A 749 0.14 38.19 2.85
N LEU A 750 0.95 37.12 2.90
CA LEU A 750 0.51 35.74 2.68
C LEU A 750 0.99 34.86 3.84
N ASP A 751 0.06 34.33 4.61
CA ASP A 751 0.33 33.39 5.71
C ASP A 751 0.90 32.05 5.18
N PRO A 752 1.66 31.29 6.00
CA PRO A 752 2.15 29.97 5.58
C PRO A 752 1.01 29.09 5.06
N SER A 753 1.23 28.45 3.92
CA SER A 753 0.26 27.58 3.24
C SER A 753 -0.99 28.29 2.71
N GLU A 754 -0.99 29.62 2.69
CA GLU A 754 -2.01 30.41 2.00
C GLU A 754 -1.81 30.32 0.48
N PHE A 755 -2.91 30.19 -0.26
CA PHE A 755 -2.92 30.14 -1.72
C PHE A 755 -4.09 30.92 -2.31
N ARG A 756 -3.94 31.33 -3.58
CA ARG A 756 -4.91 32.06 -4.40
C ARG A 756 -4.95 31.51 -5.82
N ILE A 757 -6.13 31.51 -6.44
CA ILE A 757 -6.38 30.96 -7.78
C ILE A 757 -6.97 32.05 -8.66
N TYR A 758 -6.24 32.44 -9.71
CA TYR A 758 -6.67 33.46 -10.67
C TYR A 758 -6.89 32.86 -12.05
N GLU A 759 -7.95 33.29 -12.71
CA GLU A 759 -8.23 32.98 -14.11
C GLU A 759 -7.70 34.08 -15.02
N LEU A 760 -6.95 33.64 -16.02
CA LEU A 760 -6.40 34.49 -17.05
C LEU A 760 -6.98 34.10 -18.42
N ILE A 761 -7.15 35.07 -19.32
CA ILE A 761 -7.56 34.82 -20.71
C ILE A 761 -6.57 35.48 -21.65
N ARG A 762 -6.05 34.69 -22.60
CA ARG A 762 -5.17 35.17 -23.66
C ARG A 762 -5.92 36.08 -24.63
N GLY A 763 -5.32 37.23 -24.95
CA GLY A 763 -5.82 38.21 -25.93
C GLY A 763 -6.19 37.65 -27.30
#